data_AF-A0AAV9GRR8-F1
#
_entry.id   AF-A0AAV9GRR8-F1
#
_cell.length_a   1.000
_cell.length_b   1.000
_cell.length_c   1.000
_cell.angle_alpha   90.00
_cell.angle_beta   90.00
_cell.angle_gamma   90.00
#
_symmetry.space_group_name_H-M   'P 1'
#
loop_
_entity.id
_entity.type
_entity.pdbx_description
1 polymer ?
#
loop_
_entity_poly.entity_id
_entity_poly.type
_entity_poly.pdbx_seq_one_letter_code
_entity_poly.pdbx_strand_id
1 'polypeptide(L)'
;MPAISIRPKLPIMPFRPKGDPRPEDVTLGIDLGSYSTRAALRTASGQEFVVENKESMNPDNTYYAADFPSTIYPFDDISRPVYLLNPDHSRQETSAKYAFYVLAGADDKLLEEYPVARHLTDRQHDAAFHQQLRRGIVSLLKVVRDATIGICKSKRYRIVKIGLAIPVQWTFDFEEAYRSIILEVFWGEIEASNVCFYAETETFGRYSYKFHSREIDPEDKHSSVICFDFGGHNMNGCLFGVARDFNQQVDNSFFTVGKPFGVGGGSEQWEHHIGQWIANQHLADFGTPLPPRQLQKAFADFQAIKRQEEPSWGTTWYFDLPDGGAWRVPLTKDTIDRAWEEGLGRPLELMKRQLSRLANLEKEKRISTPLVVVSGGSARGPKARACIQALCKEANVDMIFTDGFLSVNYRTAQIAMAAAYVASETITVEEFFLRGAAVGLQRCAIGPRTQTRNIAWDSWGPLLLDGVNATHGKWADKVNTTMSHIHLNPNQKGHSGSVVSPELKALQKDIPLIFMTTTGRDRFRLICDPFFIQRPPPHKPEVHADRSYDLAYLGAPSKGTWAFLATLAGSGDAVELYLHQWYLKNMSQAWVRQKTIRMPLYSEGSCNCVTIGVDGHDLNDLIKELDLGLPPQPEEDPNDDPQDMDDCKESSVAPEPSVALEPSAASEPSVTSEQTIASRFELRVASEPRVVSDVVDVEPSAPVSAKKNPANPKILTPGPIRWRNEEKRPAKAKPYQRPQRIRAPSRRLSESLESQSLGSESLEPESLESSSAVYVNSRFEFAP
;
A
#
# COMPACT_ATOMS: atom_id res chain seq x y z
N MET A 1 52.01 22.36 -5.07
CA MET A 1 52.04 20.89 -4.88
C MET A 1 50.93 20.28 -5.73
N PRO A 2 51.18 19.25 -6.56
CA PRO A 2 50.13 18.66 -7.39
C PRO A 2 49.22 17.75 -6.55
N ALA A 3 47.92 17.86 -6.77
CA ALA A 3 46.90 17.05 -6.10
C ALA A 3 46.99 15.59 -6.57
N ILE A 4 47.33 14.69 -5.64
CA ILE A 4 47.33 13.25 -5.86
C ILE A 4 45.87 12.78 -5.78
N SER A 5 45.25 12.53 -6.94
CA SER A 5 43.96 11.86 -7.05
C SER A 5 44.11 10.39 -6.66
N ILE A 6 43.87 10.06 -5.40
CA ILE A 6 43.75 8.68 -4.95
C ILE A 6 42.39 8.15 -5.41
N ARG A 7 42.37 7.43 -6.55
CA ARG A 7 41.21 6.61 -6.91
C ARG A 7 41.12 5.45 -5.90
N PRO A 8 40.00 5.25 -5.20
CA PRO A 8 39.84 4.06 -4.36
C PRO A 8 39.98 2.82 -5.24
N LYS A 9 40.88 1.90 -4.85
CA LYS A 9 41.02 0.60 -5.50
C LYS A 9 39.70 -0.14 -5.33
N LEU A 10 38.99 -0.38 -6.43
CA LEU A 10 37.85 -1.29 -6.46
C LEU A 10 38.29 -2.64 -5.85
N PRO A 11 37.51 -3.25 -4.94
CA PRO A 11 37.85 -4.52 -4.35
C PRO A 11 38.06 -5.56 -5.46
N ILE A 12 39.24 -6.17 -5.48
CA ILE A 12 39.57 -7.26 -6.39
C ILE A 12 38.67 -8.42 -6.00
N MET A 13 37.62 -8.69 -6.79
CA MET A 13 36.77 -9.84 -6.56
C MET A 13 37.64 -11.11 -6.68
N PRO A 14 37.60 -12.02 -5.69
CA PRO A 14 38.40 -13.24 -5.73
C PRO A 14 38.07 -14.06 -6.97
N PHE A 15 39.11 -14.61 -7.59
CA PHE A 15 39.04 -15.49 -8.76
C PHE A 15 38.07 -16.65 -8.47
N ARG A 16 36.93 -16.72 -9.19
CA ARG A 16 35.97 -17.82 -9.04
C ARG A 16 36.57 -19.11 -9.65
N PRO A 17 36.54 -20.25 -8.94
CA PRO A 17 36.87 -21.55 -9.54
C PRO A 17 35.99 -21.82 -10.76
N LYS A 18 36.58 -22.33 -11.84
CA LYS A 18 35.83 -22.82 -13.00
C LYS A 18 34.90 -23.95 -12.55
N GLY A 19 33.59 -23.73 -12.58
CA GLY A 19 32.57 -24.76 -12.33
C GLY A 19 31.56 -24.46 -11.21
N ASP A 20 31.73 -23.38 -10.44
CA ASP A 20 30.72 -23.02 -9.43
C ASP A 20 29.50 -22.39 -10.12
N PRO A 21 28.29 -22.97 -10.03
CA PRO A 21 27.09 -22.40 -10.63
C PRO A 21 26.90 -20.96 -10.14
N ARG A 22 26.56 -20.07 -11.07
CA ARG A 22 26.30 -18.66 -10.73
C ARG A 22 25.20 -18.59 -9.67
N PRO A 23 25.35 -17.74 -8.64
CA PRO A 23 24.26 -17.49 -7.71
C PRO A 23 22.97 -17.12 -8.45
N GLU A 24 21.83 -17.64 -7.99
CA GLU A 24 20.52 -17.26 -8.53
C GLU A 24 20.17 -15.85 -8.02
N ASP A 25 19.68 -15.00 -8.92
CA ASP A 25 19.29 -13.65 -8.58
C ASP A 25 17.94 -13.64 -7.83
N VAL A 26 17.87 -12.84 -6.77
CA VAL A 26 16.68 -12.71 -5.93
C VAL A 26 16.33 -11.25 -5.66
N THR A 27 15.04 -11.01 -5.45
CA THR A 27 14.51 -9.72 -5.00
C THR A 27 14.13 -9.83 -3.53
N LEU A 28 14.55 -8.86 -2.73
CA LEU A 28 14.19 -8.74 -1.32
C LEU A 28 13.02 -7.76 -1.18
N GLY A 29 11.97 -8.14 -0.44
CA GLY A 29 10.91 -7.25 -0.01
C GLY A 29 11.01 -7.00 1.49
N ILE A 30 10.82 -5.75 1.92
CA ILE A 30 10.81 -5.37 3.35
C ILE A 30 9.52 -4.60 3.66
N ASP A 31 8.84 -5.01 4.72
CA ASP A 31 7.70 -4.34 5.34
C ASP A 31 8.16 -3.78 6.70
N LEU A 32 8.24 -2.45 6.83
CA LEU A 32 8.48 -1.78 8.10
C LEU A 32 7.14 -1.48 8.78
N GLY A 33 6.58 -2.51 9.41
CA GLY A 33 5.37 -2.37 10.23
C GLY A 33 5.66 -1.67 11.55
N SER A 34 4.64 -1.09 12.18
CA SER A 34 4.84 -0.36 13.44
C SER A 34 5.15 -1.27 14.64
N TYR A 35 4.59 -2.49 14.68
CA TYR A 35 4.92 -3.48 15.70
C TYR A 35 6.08 -4.40 15.31
N SER A 36 6.15 -4.78 14.04
CA SER A 36 7.21 -5.65 13.54
C SER A 36 7.58 -5.36 12.10
N THR A 37 8.86 -5.54 11.81
CA THR A 37 9.46 -5.54 10.49
C THR A 37 9.48 -6.96 9.97
N ARG A 38 9.14 -7.16 8.69
CA ARG A 38 9.28 -8.45 8.00
C ARG A 38 10.10 -8.30 6.75
N ALA A 39 10.71 -9.40 6.33
CA ALA A 39 11.40 -9.50 5.06
C ALA A 39 11.04 -10.80 4.34
N ALA A 40 11.07 -10.77 3.00
CA ALA A 40 10.87 -11.93 2.15
C ALA A 40 11.76 -11.86 0.92
N LEU A 41 12.25 -13.00 0.46
CA LEU A 41 12.99 -13.15 -0.79
C LEU A 41 12.10 -13.78 -1.85
N ARG A 42 12.26 -13.35 -3.10
CA ARG A 42 11.65 -13.97 -4.28
C ARG A 42 12.71 -14.24 -5.33
N THR A 43 12.76 -15.47 -5.85
CA THR A 43 13.69 -15.86 -6.91
C THR A 43 13.16 -15.48 -8.29
N ALA A 44 14.05 -15.44 -9.29
CA ALA A 44 13.65 -15.30 -10.70
C ALA A 44 12.71 -16.42 -11.18
N SER A 45 12.80 -17.60 -10.56
CA SER A 45 11.89 -18.72 -10.79
C SER A 45 10.51 -18.57 -10.12
N GLY A 46 10.32 -17.50 -9.33
CA GLY A 46 9.06 -17.19 -8.63
C GLY A 46 8.88 -17.89 -7.29
N GLN A 47 9.92 -18.53 -6.74
CA GLN A 47 9.89 -19.12 -5.42
C GLN A 47 10.01 -18.04 -4.34
N GLU A 48 9.21 -18.14 -3.29
CA GLU A 48 9.16 -17.17 -2.19
C GLU A 48 9.69 -17.78 -0.89
N PHE A 49 10.47 -16.99 -0.15
CA PHE A 49 11.03 -17.37 1.14
C PHE A 49 10.80 -16.24 2.14
N VAL A 50 10.14 -16.53 3.24
CA VAL A 50 10.05 -15.58 4.36
C VAL A 50 11.36 -15.62 5.14
N VAL A 51 11.89 -14.45 5.47
CA VAL A 51 13.10 -14.34 6.29
C VAL A 51 12.69 -14.51 7.74
N GLU A 52 13.09 -15.63 8.33
CA GLU A 52 12.78 -15.94 9.73
C GLU A 52 13.82 -15.36 10.68
N ASN A 53 13.33 -14.78 11.76
CA ASN A 53 14.07 -14.47 12.96
C ASN A 53 14.23 -15.73 13.81
N LYS A 54 15.35 -16.44 13.65
CA LYS A 54 15.63 -17.70 14.36
C LYS A 54 15.70 -17.55 15.89
N GLU A 55 15.88 -16.32 16.38
CA GLU A 55 15.99 -16.01 17.79
C GLU A 55 14.63 -15.59 18.40
N SER A 56 13.59 -15.33 17.59
CA SER A 56 12.25 -14.93 18.08
C SER A 56 11.33 -16.09 18.46
N MET A 57 11.85 -17.30 18.70
CA MET A 57 11.09 -18.33 19.41
C MET A 57 10.92 -17.92 20.90
N ASN A 58 10.19 -16.82 21.12
CA ASN A 58 9.80 -16.36 22.43
C ASN A 58 8.69 -17.29 22.95
N PRO A 59 8.82 -17.90 24.15
CA PRO A 59 7.79 -18.76 24.73
C PRO A 59 6.39 -18.13 24.82
N ASP A 60 6.28 -16.79 24.82
CA ASP A 60 5.02 -16.06 25.00
C ASP A 60 4.18 -15.89 23.71
N ASN A 61 4.64 -16.42 22.57
CA ASN A 61 3.89 -16.44 21.29
C ASN A 61 3.47 -15.03 20.76
N THR A 62 4.07 -13.95 21.26
CA THR A 62 3.69 -12.56 20.90
C THR A 62 4.09 -12.21 19.46
N TYR A 63 5.17 -12.81 18.97
CA TYR A 63 5.74 -12.61 17.63
C TYR A 63 5.78 -13.93 16.86
N TYR A 64 5.47 -13.89 15.56
CA TYR A 64 5.69 -15.05 14.70
C TYR A 64 7.19 -15.18 14.37
N ALA A 65 7.63 -16.37 13.95
CA ALA A 65 9.03 -16.60 13.55
C ALA A 65 9.54 -15.64 12.45
N ALA A 66 8.63 -15.02 11.69
CA ALA A 66 8.94 -14.05 10.65
C ALA A 66 9.00 -12.58 11.12
N ASP A 67 8.66 -12.30 12.39
CA ASP A 67 8.60 -10.94 12.93
C ASP A 67 9.94 -10.55 13.58
N PHE A 68 10.46 -9.40 13.15
CA PHE A 68 11.52 -8.66 13.85
C PHE A 68 10.85 -7.49 14.58
N PRO A 69 10.92 -7.37 15.91
CA PRO A 69 10.25 -6.27 16.60
C PRO A 69 10.67 -4.91 16.04
N SER A 70 9.73 -4.03 15.75
CA SER A 70 10.05 -2.68 15.25
C SER A 70 10.37 -1.70 16.39
N THR A 71 10.66 -2.19 17.59
CA THR A 71 10.84 -1.36 18.78
C THR A 71 12.28 -0.88 18.91
N ILE A 72 12.46 0.41 19.11
CA ILE A 72 13.74 1.06 19.41
C ILE A 72 13.65 1.92 20.69
N TYR A 73 14.81 2.28 21.24
CA TYR A 73 14.97 3.00 22.51
C TYR A 73 15.77 4.30 22.34
N PRO A 74 15.24 5.31 21.62
CA PRO A 74 16.02 6.48 21.24
C PRO A 74 16.27 7.46 22.40
N PHE A 75 15.54 7.31 23.51
CA PHE A 75 15.66 8.16 24.71
C PHE A 75 16.76 7.73 25.67
N ASP A 76 17.33 6.55 25.45
CA ASP A 76 18.39 6.02 26.29
C ASP A 76 19.74 6.71 26.04
N ASP A 77 20.63 6.55 27.01
CA ASP A 77 22.02 6.98 26.88
C ASP A 77 22.70 6.32 25.66
N ILE A 78 23.60 7.06 25.01
CA ILE A 78 24.29 6.61 23.79
C ILE A 78 25.13 5.34 23.99
N SER A 79 25.54 5.03 25.22
CA SER A 79 26.27 3.80 25.56
C SER A 79 25.39 2.55 25.53
N ARG A 80 24.06 2.68 25.65
CA ARG A 80 23.13 1.54 25.65
C ARG A 80 22.75 1.11 24.22
N PRO A 81 22.48 -0.18 23.98
CA PRO A 81 21.91 -0.63 22.71
C PRO A 81 20.55 0.00 22.45
N VAL A 82 20.38 0.65 21.29
CA VAL A 82 19.13 1.33 20.90
C VAL A 82 18.10 0.35 20.34
N TYR A 83 18.54 -0.81 19.86
CA TYR A 83 17.69 -1.87 19.34
C TYR A 83 18.01 -3.16 20.08
N LEU A 84 16.96 -3.89 20.45
CA LEU A 84 17.04 -5.21 21.07
C LEU A 84 16.10 -6.15 20.33
N LEU A 85 16.57 -7.35 20.04
CA LEU A 85 15.73 -8.37 19.39
C LEU A 85 14.60 -8.87 20.28
N ASN A 86 14.84 -8.86 21.59
CA ASN A 86 13.84 -9.06 22.63
C ASN A 86 13.59 -7.71 23.30
N PRO A 87 12.45 -7.06 23.04
CA PRO A 87 12.12 -5.77 23.64
C PRO A 87 12.19 -5.80 25.17
N ASP A 88 12.83 -4.79 25.74
CA ASP A 88 12.84 -4.51 27.17
C ASP A 88 11.76 -3.49 27.52
N HIS A 89 10.59 -4.00 27.91
CA HIS A 89 9.41 -3.22 28.28
C HIS A 89 9.59 -2.35 29.53
N SER A 90 10.74 -2.43 30.22
CA SER A 90 11.05 -1.50 31.32
C SER A 90 11.58 -0.15 30.83
N ARG A 91 11.99 -0.06 29.55
CA ARG A 91 12.53 1.15 28.92
C ARG A 91 11.45 1.88 28.14
N GLN A 92 11.72 3.13 27.77
CA GLN A 92 10.81 3.91 26.93
C GLN A 92 10.90 3.45 25.48
N GLU A 93 9.91 2.67 25.05
CA GLU A 93 9.80 2.11 23.71
C GLU A 93 9.28 3.12 22.69
N THR A 94 9.71 2.97 21.44
CA THR A 94 9.18 3.71 20.30
C THR A 94 9.25 2.83 19.06
N SER A 95 8.21 2.85 18.22
CA SER A 95 8.29 2.19 16.92
C SER A 95 9.30 2.90 16.01
N ALA A 96 10.17 2.11 15.37
CA ALA A 96 11.09 2.53 14.33
C ALA A 96 10.37 3.19 13.15
N LYS A 97 9.09 2.88 12.93
CA LYS A 97 8.27 3.54 11.90
C LYS A 97 8.03 5.01 12.21
N TYR A 98 7.69 5.35 13.47
CA TYR A 98 7.50 6.75 13.88
C TYR A 98 8.78 7.58 13.85
N ALA A 99 9.94 6.94 13.99
CA ALA A 99 11.23 7.64 13.88
C ALA A 99 11.43 8.31 12.51
N PHE A 100 10.84 7.78 11.44
CA PHE A 100 10.92 8.38 10.11
C PHE A 100 10.24 9.74 10.02
N TYR A 101 9.21 10.01 10.82
CA TYR A 101 8.56 11.34 10.84
C TYR A 101 9.52 12.44 11.28
N VAL A 102 10.40 12.12 12.24
CA VAL A 102 11.44 13.05 12.69
C VAL A 102 12.61 13.10 11.71
N LEU A 103 13.04 11.93 11.20
CA LEU A 103 14.20 11.85 10.29
C LEU A 103 13.94 12.48 8.92
N ALA A 104 12.70 12.40 8.42
CA ALA A 104 12.28 13.00 7.15
C ALA A 104 11.82 14.46 7.30
N GLY A 105 11.66 14.96 8.53
CA GLY A 105 11.15 16.31 8.77
C GLY A 105 9.69 16.46 8.36
N ALA A 106 8.83 15.54 8.79
CA ALA A 106 7.39 15.57 8.52
C ALA A 106 6.78 16.92 8.92
N ASP A 107 5.90 17.45 8.07
CA ASP A 107 5.19 18.69 8.36
C ASP A 107 4.16 18.53 9.50
N ASP A 108 3.78 19.66 10.10
CA ASP A 108 2.85 19.69 11.24
C ASP A 108 1.49 19.07 10.90
N LYS A 109 1.00 19.28 9.67
CA LYS A 109 -0.29 18.76 9.21
C LYS A 109 -0.29 17.23 9.19
N LEU A 110 0.79 16.62 8.70
CA LEU A 110 0.94 15.16 8.73
C LEU A 110 1.08 14.66 10.18
N LEU A 111 1.85 15.36 11.03
CA LEU A 111 2.06 14.98 12.43
C LEU A 111 0.78 15.04 13.29
N GLU A 112 -0.18 15.89 12.95
CA GLU A 112 -1.52 15.91 13.55
C GLU A 112 -2.29 14.59 13.38
N GLU A 113 -1.93 13.79 12.37
CA GLU A 113 -2.48 12.44 12.17
C GLU A 113 -1.85 11.38 13.07
N TYR A 114 -0.72 11.66 13.70
CA TYR A 114 0.06 10.69 14.47
C TYR A 114 0.38 11.21 15.87
N PRO A 115 -0.61 11.26 16.79
CA PRO A 115 -0.38 11.69 18.18
C PRO A 115 0.70 10.86 18.87
N VAL A 116 0.87 9.59 18.45
CA VAL A 116 1.91 8.68 18.92
C VAL A 116 3.34 9.16 18.59
N ALA A 117 3.53 10.02 17.59
CA ALA A 117 4.84 10.57 17.23
C ALA A 117 5.23 11.82 18.02
N ARG A 118 4.30 12.44 18.77
CA ARG A 118 4.50 13.77 19.40
C ARG A 118 5.68 13.82 20.36
N HIS A 119 5.88 12.77 21.16
CA HIS A 119 7.01 12.73 22.10
C HIS A 119 8.38 12.62 21.40
N LEU A 120 8.40 12.26 20.11
CA LEU A 120 9.62 12.28 19.28
C LEU A 120 9.85 13.68 18.70
N THR A 121 8.79 14.35 18.24
CA THR A 121 8.86 15.67 17.61
C THR A 121 9.30 16.76 18.59
N ASP A 122 9.00 16.60 19.88
CA ASP A 122 9.52 17.47 20.95
C ASP A 122 11.05 17.56 20.98
N ARG A 123 11.74 16.58 20.37
CA ARG A 123 13.21 16.50 20.27
C ARG A 123 13.72 16.56 18.83
N GLN A 124 12.92 17.01 17.87
CA GLN A 124 13.29 17.06 16.44
C GLN A 124 14.43 18.03 16.09
N HIS A 125 14.87 18.85 17.05
CA HIS A 125 16.01 19.74 16.88
C HIS A 125 17.27 19.25 17.60
N ASP A 126 17.18 18.10 18.29
CA ASP A 126 18.30 17.48 19.00
C ASP A 126 19.07 16.54 18.06
N ALA A 127 20.26 16.97 17.63
CA ALA A 127 21.11 16.20 16.72
C ALA A 127 21.55 14.83 17.30
N ALA A 128 21.76 14.74 18.62
CA ALA A 128 22.12 13.48 19.26
C ALA A 128 20.93 12.51 19.28
N PHE A 129 19.72 13.03 19.48
CA PHE A 129 18.48 12.25 19.38
C PHE A 129 18.24 11.75 17.95
N HIS A 130 18.47 12.59 16.92
CA HIS A 130 18.40 12.18 15.52
C HIS A 130 19.38 11.04 15.22
N GLN A 131 20.61 11.14 15.73
CA GLN A 131 21.60 10.07 15.59
C GLN A 131 21.14 8.78 16.28
N GLN A 132 20.50 8.87 17.46
CA GLN A 132 19.94 7.71 18.16
C GLN A 132 18.81 7.06 17.37
N LEU A 133 17.86 7.83 16.83
CA LEU A 133 16.77 7.33 15.97
C LEU A 133 17.35 6.56 14.78
N ARG A 134 18.26 7.19 14.02
CA ARG A 134 18.91 6.55 12.86
C ARG A 134 19.65 5.27 13.29
N ARG A 135 20.42 5.32 14.38
CA ARG A 135 21.16 4.17 14.90
C ARG A 135 20.24 3.00 15.25
N GLY A 136 19.08 3.28 15.86
CA GLY A 136 18.07 2.27 16.16
C GLY A 136 17.57 1.55 14.91
N ILE A 137 17.18 2.29 13.87
CA ILE A 137 16.68 1.72 12.60
C ILE A 137 17.79 0.94 11.88
N VAL A 138 19.01 1.49 11.81
CA VAL A 138 20.18 0.81 11.23
C VAL A 138 20.46 -0.51 11.97
N SER A 139 20.39 -0.51 13.30
CA SER A 139 20.59 -1.73 14.10
C SER A 139 19.51 -2.78 13.85
N LEU A 140 18.24 -2.38 13.78
CA LEU A 140 17.11 -3.25 13.42
C LEU A 140 17.33 -3.88 12.03
N LEU A 141 17.59 -3.06 11.02
CA LEU A 141 17.73 -3.54 9.64
C LEU A 141 19.01 -4.35 9.43
N LYS A 142 20.08 -4.13 10.21
CA LYS A 142 21.26 -5.01 10.21
C LYS A 142 20.91 -6.44 10.63
N VAL A 143 20.03 -6.61 11.62
CA VAL A 143 19.57 -7.95 12.03
C VAL A 143 18.75 -8.61 10.91
N VAL A 144 17.84 -7.86 10.27
CA VAL A 144 17.08 -8.34 9.10
C VAL A 144 18.03 -8.71 7.95
N ARG A 145 19.03 -7.88 7.67
CA ARG A 145 20.06 -8.13 6.66
C ARG A 145 20.83 -9.40 6.96
N ASP A 146 21.32 -9.57 8.18
CA ASP A 146 22.17 -10.71 8.54
C ASP A 146 21.40 -12.04 8.41
N ALA A 147 20.13 -12.05 8.83
CA ALA A 147 19.22 -13.18 8.58
C ALA A 147 19.03 -13.45 7.07
N THR A 148 18.78 -12.39 6.28
CA THR A 148 18.63 -12.47 4.82
C THR A 148 19.90 -13.02 4.14
N ILE A 149 21.07 -12.47 4.45
CA ILE A 149 22.35 -12.88 3.90
C ILE A 149 22.71 -14.30 4.32
N GLY A 150 22.32 -14.74 5.52
CA GLY A 150 22.41 -16.13 5.94
C GLY A 150 21.67 -17.08 4.99
N ILE A 151 20.43 -16.74 4.63
CA ILE A 151 19.64 -17.49 3.62
C ILE A 151 20.36 -17.45 2.28
N CYS A 152 20.74 -16.26 1.79
CA CYS A 152 21.39 -16.09 0.49
C CYS A 152 22.69 -16.90 0.38
N LYS A 153 23.55 -16.91 1.40
CA LYS A 153 24.76 -17.74 1.43
C LYS A 153 24.45 -19.23 1.36
N SER A 154 23.45 -19.69 2.14
CA SER A 154 23.08 -21.10 2.19
C SER A 154 22.46 -21.63 0.90
N LYS A 155 21.70 -20.77 0.19
CA LYS A 155 21.00 -21.10 -1.06
C LYS A 155 21.75 -20.67 -2.31
N ARG A 156 22.88 -19.99 -2.17
CA ARG A 156 23.65 -19.35 -3.25
C ARG A 156 22.79 -18.36 -4.04
N TYR A 157 22.17 -17.42 -3.33
CA TYR A 157 21.42 -16.32 -3.90
C TYR A 157 22.21 -15.02 -3.91
N ARG A 158 21.90 -14.14 -4.87
CA ARG A 158 22.41 -12.77 -4.95
C ARG A 158 21.24 -11.80 -4.98
N ILE A 159 21.20 -10.85 -4.05
CA ILE A 159 20.17 -9.81 -4.04
C ILE A 159 20.45 -8.85 -5.18
N VAL A 160 19.47 -8.65 -6.07
CA VAL A 160 19.59 -7.71 -7.21
C VAL A 160 18.66 -6.52 -7.11
N LYS A 161 17.61 -6.61 -6.28
CA LYS A 161 16.62 -5.57 -6.07
C LYS A 161 16.05 -5.63 -4.66
N ILE A 162 15.70 -4.48 -4.10
CA ILE A 162 14.99 -4.35 -2.82
C ILE A 162 13.70 -3.56 -3.06
N GLY A 163 12.55 -4.17 -2.76
CA GLY A 163 11.25 -3.48 -2.69
C GLY A 163 10.90 -3.15 -1.25
N LEU A 164 10.56 -1.88 -0.99
CA LEU A 164 10.18 -1.38 0.32
C LEU A 164 8.70 -1.02 0.28
N ALA A 165 7.89 -1.66 1.13
CA ALA A 165 6.51 -1.26 1.34
C ALA A 165 6.46 -0.07 2.31
N ILE A 166 5.78 1.00 1.92
CA ILE A 166 5.65 2.23 2.71
C ILE A 166 4.18 2.69 2.82
N PRO A 167 3.83 3.44 3.88
CA PRO A 167 2.58 4.20 3.92
C PRO A 167 2.43 5.09 2.70
N VAL A 168 1.20 5.23 2.20
CA VAL A 168 0.91 6.14 1.07
C VAL A 168 1.16 7.61 1.39
N GLN A 169 1.13 7.99 2.68
CA GLN A 169 1.40 9.35 3.12
C GLN A 169 2.89 9.71 3.11
N TRP A 170 3.78 8.73 2.93
CA TRP A 170 5.22 8.97 2.92
C TRP A 170 5.64 9.59 1.59
N THR A 171 6.18 10.80 1.67
CA THR A 171 6.65 11.59 0.52
C THR A 171 8.07 11.19 0.11
N PHE A 172 8.60 11.87 -0.90
CA PHE A 172 9.99 11.71 -1.34
C PHE A 172 11.02 11.86 -0.21
N ASP A 173 10.80 12.75 0.76
CA ASP A 173 11.73 12.94 1.88
C ASP A 173 11.81 11.70 2.79
N PHE A 174 10.68 11.02 2.99
CA PHE A 174 10.64 9.73 3.69
C PHE A 174 11.36 8.65 2.91
N GLU A 175 11.14 8.59 1.59
CA GLU A 175 11.85 7.65 0.70
C GLU A 175 13.36 7.89 0.73
N GLU A 176 13.82 9.15 0.67
CA GLU A 176 15.23 9.49 0.73
C GLU A 176 15.86 9.08 2.07
N ALA A 177 15.19 9.39 3.19
CA ALA A 177 15.63 8.98 4.52
C ALA A 177 15.74 7.44 4.62
N TYR A 178 14.74 6.71 4.11
CA TYR A 178 14.73 5.24 4.17
C TYR A 178 15.76 4.62 3.22
N ARG A 179 15.88 5.13 1.99
CA ARG A 179 16.88 4.70 0.99
C ARG A 179 18.29 4.88 1.53
N SER A 180 18.58 6.02 2.15
CA SER A 180 19.88 6.31 2.79
C SER A 180 20.24 5.25 3.83
N ILE A 181 19.29 4.86 4.69
CA ILE A 181 19.51 3.84 5.71
C ILE A 181 19.70 2.45 5.07
N ILE A 182 18.90 2.09 4.06
CA ILE A 182 19.01 0.81 3.37
C ILE A 182 20.39 0.67 2.69
N LEU A 183 20.88 1.71 2.03
CA LEU A 183 22.20 1.70 1.39
C LEU A 183 23.35 1.64 2.41
N GLU A 184 23.19 2.21 3.59
CA GLU A 184 24.13 2.05 4.69
C GLU A 184 24.17 0.60 5.20
N VAL A 185 23.00 -0.02 5.36
CA VAL A 185 22.86 -1.38 5.91
C VAL A 185 23.31 -2.44 4.89
N PHE A 186 22.89 -2.31 3.63
CA PHE A 186 23.17 -3.22 2.52
C PHE A 186 24.35 -2.75 1.65
N TRP A 187 25.28 -1.99 2.23
CA TRP A 187 26.43 -1.45 1.53
C TRP A 187 27.21 -2.53 0.78
N GLY A 188 27.44 -2.31 -0.52
CA GLY A 188 28.18 -3.22 -1.40
C GLY A 188 27.35 -4.37 -1.97
N GLU A 189 26.11 -4.58 -1.51
CA GLU A 189 25.20 -5.62 -2.02
C GLU A 189 24.19 -5.08 -3.04
N ILE A 190 23.79 -3.80 -2.90
CA ILE A 190 22.76 -3.19 -3.73
C ILE A 190 23.13 -1.76 -4.15
N GLU A 191 22.74 -1.38 -5.36
CA GLU A 191 22.86 -0.01 -5.86
C GLU A 191 21.60 0.81 -5.55
N ALA A 192 21.73 2.14 -5.46
CA ALA A 192 20.63 3.04 -5.14
C ALA A 192 19.43 2.91 -6.09
N SER A 193 19.67 2.70 -7.39
CA SER A 193 18.64 2.50 -8.41
C SER A 193 17.87 1.19 -8.28
N ASN A 194 18.40 0.23 -7.51
CA ASN A 194 17.77 -1.07 -7.29
C ASN A 194 16.98 -1.12 -5.96
N VAL A 195 16.80 0.02 -5.29
CA VAL A 195 15.90 0.19 -4.15
C VAL A 195 14.62 0.88 -4.66
N CYS A 196 13.48 0.22 -4.51
CA CYS A 196 12.20 0.70 -5.01
C CYS A 196 11.20 0.84 -3.85
N PHE A 197 10.36 1.86 -3.92
CA PHE A 197 9.30 2.13 -2.95
C PHE A 197 7.95 1.84 -3.57
N TYR A 198 7.07 1.23 -2.77
CA TYR A 198 5.72 0.92 -3.19
C TYR A 198 4.76 1.14 -2.03
N ALA A 199 3.56 1.65 -2.30
CA ALA A 199 2.57 1.78 -1.25
C ALA A 199 2.13 0.38 -0.75
N GLU A 200 1.99 0.24 0.57
CA GLU A 200 1.58 -1.01 1.23
C GLU A 200 0.32 -1.62 0.58
N THR A 201 -0.71 -0.80 0.32
CA THR A 201 -1.95 -1.28 -0.32
C THR A 201 -1.83 -1.59 -1.79
N GLU A 202 -0.92 -0.93 -2.50
CA GLU A 202 -0.71 -1.24 -3.91
C GLU A 202 -0.10 -2.62 -4.07
N THR A 203 0.98 -2.87 -3.33
CA THR A 203 1.65 -4.17 -3.31
C THR A 203 0.70 -5.26 -2.85
N PHE A 204 0.00 -5.04 -1.73
CA PHE A 204 -0.97 -5.96 -1.18
C PHE A 204 -2.08 -6.29 -2.19
N GLY A 205 -2.68 -5.28 -2.82
CA GLY A 205 -3.76 -5.46 -3.78
C GLY A 205 -3.31 -6.33 -4.95
N ARG A 206 -2.19 -5.98 -5.57
CA ARG A 206 -1.66 -6.73 -6.71
C ARG A 206 -1.27 -8.17 -6.34
N TYR A 207 -0.54 -8.36 -5.25
CA TYR A 207 -0.16 -9.69 -4.78
C TYR A 207 -1.39 -10.56 -4.48
N SER A 208 -2.36 -10.00 -3.75
CA SER A 208 -3.58 -10.71 -3.38
C SER A 208 -4.37 -11.14 -4.60
N TYR A 209 -4.53 -10.29 -5.61
CA TYR A 209 -5.24 -10.68 -6.84
C TYR A 209 -4.47 -11.68 -7.70
N LYS A 210 -3.15 -11.53 -7.82
CA LYS A 210 -2.31 -12.49 -8.55
C LYS A 210 -2.48 -13.90 -8.01
N PHE A 211 -2.43 -14.06 -6.69
CA PHE A 211 -2.42 -15.39 -6.07
C PHE A 211 -3.78 -15.86 -5.57
N HIS A 212 -4.74 -14.96 -5.39
CA HIS A 212 -6.03 -15.24 -4.75
C HIS A 212 -7.24 -14.61 -5.47
N SER A 213 -7.11 -14.27 -6.76
CA SER A 213 -8.23 -13.70 -7.55
C SER A 213 -9.48 -14.57 -7.52
N ARG A 214 -9.36 -15.91 -7.50
CA ARG A 214 -10.52 -16.81 -7.47
C ARG A 214 -11.25 -16.80 -6.12
N GLU A 215 -10.54 -16.53 -5.05
CA GLU A 215 -11.12 -16.39 -3.71
C GLU A 215 -11.73 -14.99 -3.53
N ILE A 216 -11.11 -13.98 -4.13
CA ILE A 216 -11.55 -12.58 -4.03
C ILE A 216 -12.76 -12.29 -4.95
N ASP A 217 -12.69 -12.71 -6.21
CA ASP A 217 -13.75 -12.52 -7.22
C ASP A 217 -13.96 -13.83 -8.02
N PRO A 218 -14.61 -14.84 -7.42
CA PRO A 218 -14.78 -16.18 -8.02
C PRO A 218 -15.58 -16.19 -9.33
N GLU A 219 -16.42 -15.18 -9.54
CA GLU A 219 -17.31 -15.08 -10.70
C GLU A 219 -16.76 -14.18 -11.80
N ASP A 220 -15.56 -13.61 -11.60
CA ASP A 220 -14.97 -12.61 -12.49
C ASP A 220 -15.94 -11.46 -12.82
N LYS A 221 -16.79 -11.08 -11.85
CA LYS A 221 -17.89 -10.14 -12.07
C LYS A 221 -17.48 -8.69 -11.88
N HIS A 222 -16.38 -8.44 -11.19
CA HIS A 222 -15.95 -7.10 -10.81
C HIS A 222 -14.94 -6.54 -11.82
N SER A 223 -15.17 -5.35 -12.36
CA SER A 223 -14.18 -4.66 -13.23
C SER A 223 -13.29 -3.69 -12.44
N SER A 224 -13.61 -3.46 -11.17
CA SER A 224 -12.90 -2.53 -10.31
C SER A 224 -12.91 -3.00 -8.87
N VAL A 225 -11.83 -2.70 -8.16
CA VAL A 225 -11.55 -3.23 -6.83
C VAL A 225 -10.94 -2.14 -5.98
N ILE A 226 -11.55 -1.84 -4.85
CA ILE A 226 -10.95 -0.97 -3.84
C ILE A 226 -10.40 -1.81 -2.70
N CYS A 227 -9.09 -1.72 -2.47
CA CYS A 227 -8.42 -2.35 -1.35
C CYS A 227 -8.31 -1.34 -0.20
N PHE A 228 -8.68 -1.74 1.02
CA PHE A 228 -8.41 -1.01 2.25
C PHE A 228 -7.58 -1.88 3.18
N ASP A 229 -6.44 -1.38 3.65
CA ASP A 229 -5.60 -2.04 4.65
C ASP A 229 -5.63 -1.25 5.95
N PHE A 230 -6.34 -1.78 6.95
CA PHE A 230 -6.44 -1.18 8.29
C PHE A 230 -5.29 -1.67 9.17
N GLY A 231 -4.13 -1.03 9.01
CA GLY A 231 -2.92 -1.27 9.80
C GLY A 231 -3.03 -0.78 11.25
N GLY A 232 -1.96 -0.98 12.03
CA GLY A 232 -1.87 -0.45 13.40
C GLY A 232 -1.64 1.07 13.43
N HIS A 233 -0.84 1.55 12.49
CA HIS A 233 -0.33 2.91 12.39
C HIS A 233 -1.20 3.83 11.51
N ASN A 234 -1.69 3.29 10.39
CA ASN A 234 -2.45 3.98 9.37
C ASN A 234 -3.46 3.03 8.72
N MET A 235 -4.48 3.62 8.09
CA MET A 235 -5.24 2.96 7.04
C MET A 235 -4.75 3.45 5.68
N ASN A 236 -4.41 2.52 4.79
CA ASN A 236 -4.15 2.82 3.39
C ASN A 236 -5.29 2.28 2.53
N GLY A 237 -5.42 2.80 1.32
CA GLY A 237 -6.25 2.20 0.30
C GLY A 237 -5.84 2.57 -1.12
N CYS A 238 -6.31 1.74 -2.06
CA CYS A 238 -6.04 1.90 -3.48
C CYS A 238 -7.22 1.33 -4.28
N LEU A 239 -7.65 2.07 -5.31
CA LEU A 239 -8.64 1.59 -6.28
C LEU A 239 -7.91 1.08 -7.51
N PHE A 240 -8.23 -0.14 -7.92
CA PHE A 240 -7.73 -0.77 -9.13
C PHE A 240 -8.84 -0.96 -10.16
N GLY A 241 -8.51 -0.76 -11.42
CA GLY A 241 -9.23 -1.36 -12.54
C GLY A 241 -8.62 -2.73 -12.84
N VAL A 242 -9.47 -3.70 -13.17
CA VAL A 242 -9.03 -5.07 -13.49
C VAL A 242 -9.26 -5.32 -14.98
N ALA A 243 -8.17 -5.37 -15.74
CA ALA A 243 -8.20 -5.82 -17.13
C ALA A 243 -7.93 -7.32 -17.17
N ARG A 244 -8.92 -8.10 -17.62
CA ARG A 244 -8.81 -9.56 -17.72
C ARG A 244 -8.30 -10.00 -19.08
N ASP A 245 -7.37 -10.96 -19.08
CA ASP A 245 -7.06 -11.73 -20.28
C ASP A 245 -8.06 -12.87 -20.43
N PHE A 246 -9.04 -12.70 -21.32
CA PHE A 246 -10.05 -13.71 -21.62
C PHE A 246 -9.48 -14.97 -22.28
N ASN A 247 -8.26 -14.91 -22.83
CA ASN A 247 -7.58 -16.08 -23.37
C ASN A 247 -6.81 -16.87 -22.30
N GLN A 248 -6.75 -16.37 -21.05
CA GLN A 248 -6.04 -16.98 -19.92
C GLN A 248 -4.59 -17.34 -20.23
N GLN A 249 -3.95 -16.63 -21.17
CA GLN A 249 -2.54 -16.83 -21.51
C GLN A 249 -1.63 -15.99 -20.62
N VAL A 250 -2.15 -14.87 -20.12
CA VAL A 250 -1.47 -13.94 -19.23
C VAL A 250 -2.31 -13.70 -17.99
N ASP A 251 -1.65 -13.36 -16.88
CA ASP A 251 -2.28 -12.85 -15.68
C ASP A 251 -3.15 -11.62 -15.94
N ASN A 252 -4.15 -11.38 -15.08
CA ASN A 252 -4.89 -10.12 -15.09
C ASN A 252 -3.92 -8.93 -14.91
N SER A 253 -4.21 -7.82 -15.58
CA SER A 253 -3.52 -6.54 -15.42
C SER A 253 -4.35 -5.71 -14.48
N PHE A 254 -3.64 -4.98 -13.63
CA PHE A 254 -4.22 -4.05 -12.71
C PHE A 254 -3.77 -2.66 -13.14
N PHE A 255 -4.56 -1.65 -12.85
CA PHE A 255 -4.10 -0.28 -12.97
C PHE A 255 -4.73 0.52 -11.86
N THR A 256 -3.95 1.40 -11.24
CA THR A 256 -4.50 2.33 -10.26
C THR A 256 -5.53 3.24 -10.95
N VAL A 257 -6.67 3.45 -10.30
CA VAL A 257 -7.68 4.43 -10.71
C VAL A 257 -7.55 5.64 -9.79
N GLY A 258 -6.64 6.53 -10.18
CA GLY A 258 -6.23 7.66 -9.37
C GLY A 258 -5.16 7.29 -8.34
N LYS A 259 -4.70 8.28 -7.57
CA LYS A 259 -3.65 8.07 -6.59
C LYS A 259 -4.13 7.16 -5.44
N PRO A 260 -3.26 6.29 -4.89
CA PRO A 260 -3.52 5.65 -3.61
C PRO A 260 -3.79 6.72 -2.53
N PHE A 261 -4.52 6.35 -1.49
CA PHE A 261 -4.95 7.27 -0.42
C PHE A 261 -4.78 6.63 0.95
N GLY A 262 -4.65 7.43 2.00
CA GLY A 262 -4.54 6.92 3.36
C GLY A 262 -4.70 8.02 4.41
N VAL A 263 -4.86 7.59 5.65
CA VAL A 263 -4.91 8.48 6.83
C VAL A 263 -4.27 7.79 8.03
N GLY A 264 -3.64 8.57 8.90
CA GLY A 264 -3.20 8.11 10.21
C GLY A 264 -4.38 7.63 11.05
N GLY A 265 -4.13 6.59 11.83
CA GLY A 265 -5.16 5.91 12.62
C GLY A 265 -5.03 4.40 12.56
N GLY A 266 -5.48 3.75 13.60
CA GLY A 266 -5.43 2.30 13.72
C GLY A 266 -5.36 1.84 15.17
N SER A 267 -5.16 0.55 15.34
CA SER A 267 -5.19 -0.06 16.67
C SER A 267 -4.02 0.31 17.58
N GLU A 268 -2.92 0.85 17.04
CA GLU A 268 -1.83 1.41 17.85
C GLU A 268 -2.17 2.81 18.39
N GLN A 269 -2.86 3.63 17.60
CA GLN A 269 -3.37 4.90 18.10
C GLN A 269 -4.44 4.67 19.16
N TRP A 270 -5.32 3.68 18.94
CA TRP A 270 -6.27 3.26 19.98
C TRP A 270 -5.57 2.85 21.29
N GLU A 271 -4.51 2.04 21.21
CA GLU A 271 -3.66 1.70 22.36
C GLU A 271 -3.09 2.96 23.04
N HIS A 272 -2.54 3.88 22.24
CA HIS A 272 -1.96 5.14 22.73
C HIS A 272 -2.97 5.98 23.50
N HIS A 273 -4.18 6.18 22.97
CA HIS A 273 -5.24 6.96 23.63
C HIS A 273 -5.66 6.33 24.97
N ILE A 274 -5.72 5.01 25.06
CA ILE A 274 -5.96 4.31 26.32
C ILE A 274 -4.82 4.56 27.31
N GLY A 275 -3.56 4.37 26.90
CA GLY A 275 -2.43 4.60 27.80
C GLY A 275 -2.28 6.05 28.24
N GLN A 276 -2.58 7.02 27.37
CA GLN A 276 -2.58 8.43 27.72
C GLN A 276 -3.69 8.75 28.72
N TRP A 277 -4.88 8.18 28.54
CA TRP A 277 -5.95 8.30 29.53
C TRP A 277 -5.52 7.72 30.88
N ILE A 278 -4.93 6.52 30.91
CA ILE A 278 -4.40 5.91 32.15
C ILE A 278 -3.33 6.82 32.77
N ALA A 279 -2.35 7.29 32.01
CA ALA A 279 -1.31 8.18 32.52
C ALA A 279 -1.87 9.47 33.14
N ASN A 280 -2.90 10.05 32.54
CA ASN A 280 -3.58 11.24 33.05
C ASN A 280 -4.35 10.95 34.35
N GLN A 281 -5.01 9.80 34.46
CA GLN A 281 -5.66 9.39 35.71
C GLN A 281 -4.62 9.19 36.83
N HIS A 282 -3.47 8.58 36.54
CA HIS A 282 -2.41 8.42 37.53
C HIS A 282 -1.91 9.78 38.04
N LEU A 283 -1.69 10.72 37.12
CA LEU A 283 -1.26 12.07 37.46
C LEU A 283 -2.30 12.80 38.32
N ALA A 284 -3.58 12.62 38.03
CA ALA A 284 -4.67 13.21 38.83
C ALA A 284 -4.77 12.60 40.23
N ASP A 285 -4.65 11.28 40.35
CA ASP A 285 -4.79 10.55 41.62
C ASP A 285 -3.58 10.74 42.54
N PHE A 286 -2.36 10.77 41.99
CA PHE A 286 -1.11 10.74 42.77
C PHE A 286 -0.23 11.99 42.61
N GLY A 287 -0.59 12.93 41.74
CA GLY A 287 0.22 14.13 41.47
C GLY A 287 1.57 13.85 40.80
N THR A 288 1.81 12.61 40.35
CA THR A 288 3.08 12.19 39.71
C THR A 288 2.82 11.46 38.39
N PRO A 289 3.73 11.58 37.40
CA PRO A 289 3.59 10.86 36.14
C PRO A 289 3.66 9.34 36.33
N LEU A 290 2.91 8.60 35.50
CA LEU A 290 2.98 7.14 35.48
C LEU A 290 4.39 6.67 35.02
N PRO A 291 5.08 5.81 35.77
CA PRO A 291 6.39 5.29 35.36
C PRO A 291 6.34 4.58 34.00
N PRO A 292 7.35 4.73 33.12
CA PRO A 292 7.36 4.13 31.78
C PRO A 292 7.06 2.64 31.76
N ARG A 293 7.65 1.87 32.68
CA ARG A 293 7.41 0.41 32.81
C ARG A 293 5.94 0.07 33.06
N GLN A 294 5.25 0.87 33.87
CA GLN A 294 3.82 0.63 34.17
C GLN A 294 2.94 1.04 32.99
N LEU A 295 3.29 2.12 32.28
CA LEU A 295 2.61 2.52 31.05
C LEU A 295 2.76 1.45 29.95
N GLN A 296 3.96 0.89 29.78
CA GLN A 296 4.19 -0.20 28.83
C GLN A 296 3.43 -1.48 29.21
N LYS A 297 3.38 -1.80 30.50
CA LYS A 297 2.51 -2.89 30.98
C LYS A 297 1.05 -2.62 30.63
N ALA A 298 0.57 -1.37 30.77
CA ALA A 298 -0.79 -1.00 30.37
C ALA A 298 -1.05 -1.25 28.88
N PHE A 299 -0.10 -0.86 28.01
CA PHE A 299 -0.22 -1.14 26.58
C PHE A 299 -0.25 -2.65 26.28
N ALA A 300 0.63 -3.43 26.91
CA ALA A 300 0.67 -4.89 26.74
C ALA A 300 -0.63 -5.57 27.22
N ASP A 301 -1.14 -5.17 28.39
CA ASP A 301 -2.41 -5.67 28.93
C ASP A 301 -3.58 -5.30 28.01
N PHE A 302 -3.60 -4.07 27.47
CA PHE A 302 -4.62 -3.64 26.51
C PHE A 302 -4.56 -4.45 25.24
N GLN A 303 -3.37 -4.67 24.71
CA GLN A 303 -3.16 -5.43 23.50
C GLN A 303 -3.63 -6.89 23.65
N ALA A 304 -3.47 -7.49 24.83
CA ALA A 304 -3.99 -8.82 25.12
C ALA A 304 -5.52 -8.87 25.15
N ILE A 305 -6.15 -7.82 25.71
CA ILE A 305 -7.62 -7.72 25.83
C ILE A 305 -8.27 -7.33 24.50
N LYS A 306 -7.70 -6.41 23.72
CA LYS A 306 -8.29 -5.92 22.46
C LYS A 306 -8.51 -7.03 21.42
N ARG A 307 -7.77 -8.14 21.53
CA ARG A 307 -7.90 -9.31 20.66
C ARG A 307 -9.11 -10.19 20.99
N GLN A 308 -9.77 -9.97 22.14
CA GLN A 308 -10.95 -10.72 22.55
C GLN A 308 -12.21 -10.15 21.89
N GLU A 309 -13.15 -11.02 21.51
CA GLU A 309 -14.33 -10.66 20.68
C GLU A 309 -15.25 -9.62 21.34
N GLU A 310 -15.27 -9.59 22.66
CA GLU A 310 -15.85 -8.52 23.46
C GLU A 310 -14.93 -8.37 24.68
N PRO A 311 -14.12 -7.29 24.79
CA PRO A 311 -13.52 -6.95 26.07
C PRO A 311 -14.64 -7.00 27.10
N SER A 312 -14.47 -7.70 28.23
CA SER A 312 -15.47 -7.67 29.29
C SER A 312 -15.56 -6.25 29.84
N TRP A 313 -16.41 -5.43 29.23
CA TRP A 313 -16.54 -4.01 29.45
C TRP A 313 -16.82 -3.76 30.93
N GLY A 314 -16.03 -2.89 31.58
CA GLY A 314 -16.08 -2.69 33.03
C GLY A 314 -15.04 -3.49 33.83
N THR A 315 -14.00 -4.02 33.19
CA THR A 315 -12.85 -4.60 33.90
C THR A 315 -12.12 -3.51 34.67
N THR A 316 -11.89 -3.74 35.96
CA THR A 316 -10.96 -2.93 36.75
C THR A 316 -9.55 -3.43 36.50
N TRP A 317 -8.66 -2.54 36.10
CA TRP A 317 -7.27 -2.85 35.85
C TRP A 317 -6.44 -2.58 37.09
N TYR A 318 -5.42 -3.41 37.28
CA TYR A 318 -4.56 -3.37 38.45
C TYR A 318 -3.13 -3.05 38.02
N PHE A 319 -2.59 -1.98 38.59
CA PHE A 319 -1.20 -1.56 38.42
C PHE A 319 -0.50 -1.60 39.77
N ASP A 320 0.68 -2.22 39.82
CA ASP A 320 1.48 -2.24 41.05
C ASP A 320 2.05 -0.84 41.30
N LEU A 321 1.88 -0.32 42.52
CA LEU A 321 2.47 0.94 42.96
C LEU A 321 3.89 0.73 43.53
N PRO A 322 4.77 1.75 43.51
CA PRO A 322 6.14 1.63 44.01
C PRO A 322 6.25 1.22 45.49
N ASP A 323 5.21 1.49 46.28
CA ASP A 323 5.12 1.16 47.71
C ASP A 323 4.60 -0.27 47.97
N GLY A 324 4.35 -1.05 46.91
CA GLY A 324 3.77 -2.40 46.99
C GLY A 324 2.24 -2.42 47.05
N GLY A 325 1.58 -1.27 46.93
CA GLY A 325 0.13 -1.18 46.75
C GLY A 325 -0.34 -1.57 45.34
N ALA A 326 -1.65 -1.62 45.14
CA ALA A 326 -2.26 -1.81 43.82
C ALA A 326 -3.17 -0.62 43.49
N TRP A 327 -2.85 0.09 42.43
CA TRP A 327 -3.71 1.13 41.86
C TRP A 327 -4.76 0.49 40.95
N ARG A 328 -6.02 0.85 41.19
CA ARG A 328 -7.18 0.30 40.49
C ARG A 328 -7.73 1.35 39.56
N VAL A 329 -7.70 1.05 38.27
CA VAL A 329 -8.22 1.95 37.23
C VAL A 329 -9.45 1.33 36.60
N PRO A 330 -10.65 1.91 36.79
CA PRO A 330 -11.86 1.41 36.14
C PRO A 330 -11.86 1.83 34.66
N LEU A 331 -11.62 0.88 33.75
CA LEU A 331 -11.70 1.15 32.33
C LEU A 331 -13.15 0.98 31.86
N THR A 332 -13.89 2.10 31.80
CA THR A 332 -15.30 2.10 31.41
C THR A 332 -15.48 1.90 29.92
N LYS A 333 -16.66 1.42 29.52
CA LYS A 333 -17.03 1.29 28.11
C LYS A 333 -16.88 2.61 27.34
N ASP A 334 -17.36 3.70 27.91
CA ASP A 334 -17.32 5.03 27.29
C ASP A 334 -15.88 5.51 27.04
N THR A 335 -14.96 5.19 27.94
CA THR A 335 -13.53 5.52 27.78
C THR A 335 -12.93 4.75 26.61
N ILE A 336 -13.20 3.44 26.54
CA ILE A 336 -12.70 2.59 25.46
C ILE A 336 -13.29 3.00 24.11
N ASP A 337 -14.60 3.30 24.08
CA ASP A 337 -15.27 3.73 22.86
C ASP A 337 -14.75 5.07 22.36
N ARG A 338 -14.49 6.03 23.25
CA ARG A 338 -13.88 7.31 22.90
C ARG A 338 -12.47 7.12 22.33
N ALA A 339 -11.62 6.37 23.02
CA ALA A 339 -10.27 6.07 22.54
C ALA A 339 -10.28 5.31 21.20
N TRP A 340 -11.29 4.44 20.99
CA TRP A 340 -11.48 3.74 19.73
C TRP A 340 -11.87 4.71 18.62
N GLU A 341 -12.78 5.64 18.90
CA GLU A 341 -13.20 6.67 17.93
C GLU A 341 -12.04 7.60 17.57
N GLU A 342 -11.25 8.02 18.56
CA GLU A 342 -10.03 8.81 18.35
C GLU A 342 -9.00 8.05 17.48
N GLY A 343 -8.84 6.74 17.69
CA GLY A 343 -7.89 5.93 16.93
C GLY A 343 -8.36 5.48 15.54
N LEU A 344 -9.65 5.21 15.34
CA LEU A 344 -10.20 4.57 14.11
C LEU A 344 -11.26 5.40 13.38
N GLY A 345 -11.77 6.48 13.96
CA GLY A 345 -12.79 7.34 13.36
C GLY A 345 -12.32 7.95 12.03
N ARG A 346 -11.11 8.52 11.99
CA ARG A 346 -10.51 9.09 10.77
C ARG A 346 -10.39 8.05 9.63
N PRO A 347 -9.81 6.84 9.85
CA PRO A 347 -9.85 5.75 8.89
C PRO A 347 -11.24 5.40 8.34
N LEU A 348 -12.24 5.29 9.22
CA LEU A 348 -13.61 4.92 8.82
C LEU A 348 -14.29 6.03 8.01
N GLU A 349 -14.05 7.29 8.37
CA GLU A 349 -14.56 8.43 7.61
C GLU A 349 -13.89 8.53 6.24
N LEU A 350 -12.57 8.30 6.15
CA LEU A 350 -11.91 8.21 4.84
C LEU A 350 -12.49 7.07 4.00
N MET A 351 -12.71 5.88 4.58
CA MET A 351 -13.37 4.78 3.86
C MET A 351 -14.75 5.19 3.34
N LYS A 352 -15.58 5.81 4.16
CA LYS A 352 -16.90 6.31 3.77
C LYS A 352 -16.83 7.25 2.57
N ARG A 353 -15.94 8.26 2.60
CA ARG A 353 -15.71 9.18 1.46
C ARG A 353 -15.29 8.45 0.19
N GLN A 354 -14.40 7.45 0.30
CA GLN A 354 -13.97 6.67 -0.86
C GLN A 354 -15.09 5.78 -1.42
N LEU A 355 -15.97 5.24 -0.58
CA LEU A 355 -17.17 4.51 -1.03
C LEU A 355 -18.16 5.45 -1.75
N SER A 356 -18.35 6.67 -1.26
CA SER A 356 -19.15 7.69 -1.95
C SER A 356 -18.54 8.05 -3.32
N ARG A 357 -17.21 8.23 -3.38
CA ARG A 357 -16.49 8.43 -4.65
C ARG A 357 -16.67 7.24 -5.60
N LEU A 358 -16.61 6.02 -5.09
CA LEU A 358 -16.80 4.80 -5.87
C LEU A 358 -18.21 4.73 -6.49
N ALA A 359 -19.23 5.04 -5.70
CA ALA A 359 -20.61 5.13 -6.18
C ALA A 359 -20.79 6.21 -7.27
N ASN A 360 -20.11 7.34 -7.14
CA ASN A 360 -20.11 8.39 -8.16
C ASN A 360 -19.43 7.92 -9.46
N LEU A 361 -18.28 7.26 -9.37
CA LEU A 361 -17.59 6.69 -10.54
C LEU A 361 -18.44 5.64 -11.26
N GLU A 362 -19.17 4.81 -10.52
CA GLU A 362 -20.10 3.83 -11.09
C GLU A 362 -21.30 4.51 -11.77
N LYS A 363 -21.90 5.53 -11.14
CA LYS A 363 -22.99 6.33 -11.72
C LYS A 363 -22.57 7.01 -13.02
N GLU A 364 -21.32 7.48 -13.08
CA GLU A 364 -20.70 8.06 -14.28
C GLU A 364 -20.30 7.01 -15.33
N LYS A 365 -20.47 5.71 -15.04
CA LYS A 365 -20.04 4.58 -15.88
C LYS A 365 -18.54 4.58 -16.17
N ARG A 366 -17.73 5.14 -15.27
CA ARG A 366 -16.27 5.09 -15.34
C ARG A 366 -15.70 3.77 -14.84
N ILE A 367 -16.45 3.11 -13.96
CA ILE A 367 -16.19 1.76 -13.48
C ILE A 367 -17.49 0.95 -13.56
N SER A 368 -17.40 -0.37 -13.48
CA SER A 368 -18.57 -1.23 -13.31
C SER A 368 -18.34 -2.25 -12.19
N THR A 369 -19.39 -2.52 -11.42
CA THR A 369 -19.43 -3.59 -10.38
C THR A 369 -18.21 -3.55 -9.44
N PRO A 370 -18.08 -2.52 -8.58
CA PRO A 370 -16.96 -2.44 -7.65
C PRO A 370 -16.99 -3.56 -6.59
N LEU A 371 -15.79 -4.00 -6.17
CA LEU A 371 -15.59 -4.86 -5.00
C LEU A 371 -14.72 -4.17 -3.96
N VAL A 372 -15.13 -4.24 -2.70
CA VAL A 372 -14.32 -3.79 -1.55
C VAL A 372 -13.55 -4.96 -0.96
N VAL A 373 -12.22 -4.87 -0.94
CA VAL A 373 -11.33 -5.85 -0.31
C VAL A 373 -10.74 -5.24 0.94
N VAL A 374 -10.99 -5.83 2.09
CA VAL A 374 -10.55 -5.30 3.40
C VAL A 374 -9.52 -6.23 4.03
N SER A 375 -8.40 -5.63 4.42
CA SER A 375 -7.26 -6.28 5.08
C SER A 375 -6.83 -5.51 6.34
N GLY A 376 -5.78 -6.01 6.98
CA GLY A 376 -5.13 -5.36 8.11
C GLY A 376 -5.57 -5.88 9.47
N GLY A 377 -4.69 -5.72 10.45
CA GLY A 377 -4.91 -6.19 11.82
C GLY A 377 -6.05 -5.45 12.53
N SER A 378 -6.22 -4.16 12.27
CA SER A 378 -7.21 -3.32 12.95
C SER A 378 -8.64 -3.56 12.46
N ALA A 379 -8.83 -4.02 11.21
CA ALA A 379 -10.14 -4.40 10.68
C ALA A 379 -10.70 -5.71 11.27
N ARG A 380 -9.87 -6.49 11.99
CA ARG A 380 -10.30 -7.78 12.57
C ARG A 380 -11.17 -7.62 13.81
N GLY A 381 -11.05 -6.49 14.51
CA GLY A 381 -11.84 -6.22 15.71
C GLY A 381 -13.34 -6.22 15.40
N PRO A 382 -14.21 -6.87 16.20
CA PRO A 382 -15.64 -6.98 15.88
C PRO A 382 -16.34 -5.64 15.65
N LYS A 383 -16.01 -4.62 16.45
CA LYS A 383 -16.53 -3.25 16.27
C LYS A 383 -16.12 -2.67 14.91
N ALA A 384 -14.84 -2.71 14.55
CA ALA A 384 -14.35 -2.24 13.26
C ALA A 384 -14.98 -3.01 12.09
N ARG A 385 -15.05 -4.35 12.19
CA ARG A 385 -15.68 -5.21 11.19
C ARG A 385 -17.15 -4.84 10.96
N ALA A 386 -17.91 -4.63 12.03
CA ALA A 386 -19.32 -4.24 11.96
C ALA A 386 -19.50 -2.86 11.31
N CYS A 387 -18.68 -1.87 11.68
CA CYS A 387 -18.70 -0.54 11.07
C CYS A 387 -18.39 -0.60 9.56
N ILE A 388 -17.33 -1.31 9.18
CA ILE A 388 -16.94 -1.50 7.77
C ILE A 388 -18.06 -2.17 6.98
N GLN A 389 -18.68 -3.22 7.53
CA GLN A 389 -19.82 -3.90 6.91
C GLN A 389 -21.03 -2.98 6.73
N ALA A 390 -21.32 -2.14 7.72
CA ALA A 390 -22.40 -1.17 7.64
C ALA A 390 -22.15 -0.15 6.51
N LEU A 391 -20.92 0.38 6.41
CA LEU A 391 -20.53 1.33 5.36
C LEU A 391 -20.65 0.73 3.96
N CYS A 392 -20.13 -0.48 3.73
CA CYS A 392 -20.27 -1.15 2.43
C CYS A 392 -21.73 -1.44 2.07
N LYS A 393 -22.54 -1.86 3.05
CA LYS A 393 -23.98 -2.10 2.86
C LYS A 393 -24.73 -0.82 2.52
N GLU A 394 -24.41 0.30 3.18
CA GLU A 394 -24.97 1.62 2.89
C GLU A 394 -24.62 2.07 1.47
N ALA A 395 -23.37 1.86 1.05
CA ALA A 395 -22.90 2.15 -0.30
C ALA A 395 -23.40 1.16 -1.37
N ASN A 396 -24.10 0.08 -0.97
CA ASN A 396 -24.56 -0.99 -1.85
C ASN A 396 -23.43 -1.60 -2.71
N VAL A 397 -22.28 -1.86 -2.08
CA VAL A 397 -21.13 -2.49 -2.74
C VAL A 397 -20.81 -3.85 -2.12
N ASP A 398 -20.38 -4.78 -2.97
CA ASP A 398 -19.90 -6.08 -2.51
C ASP A 398 -18.60 -5.90 -1.73
N MET A 399 -18.37 -6.78 -0.76
CA MET A 399 -17.18 -6.72 0.08
C MET A 399 -16.67 -8.10 0.48
N ILE A 400 -15.37 -8.18 0.73
CA ILE A 400 -14.71 -9.36 1.25
C ILE A 400 -13.60 -8.97 2.25
N PHE A 401 -13.49 -9.73 3.34
CA PHE A 401 -12.34 -9.66 4.25
C PHE A 401 -11.33 -10.74 3.88
N THR A 402 -10.06 -10.38 3.87
CA THR A 402 -8.99 -11.28 3.42
C THR A 402 -8.57 -12.33 4.44
N ASP A 403 -9.02 -12.19 5.69
CA ASP A 403 -8.72 -13.09 6.81
C ASP A 403 -9.23 -14.52 6.63
N GLY A 404 -10.27 -14.71 5.81
CA GLY A 404 -10.91 -16.00 5.57
C GLY A 404 -10.16 -16.93 4.61
N PHE A 405 -9.40 -16.40 3.65
CA PHE A 405 -8.79 -17.21 2.57
C PHE A 405 -7.29 -16.98 2.39
N LEU A 406 -6.72 -15.87 2.85
CA LEU A 406 -5.27 -15.65 2.85
C LEU A 406 -4.56 -16.43 3.97
N SER A 407 -4.95 -17.69 4.20
CA SER A 407 -4.42 -18.60 5.22
C SER A 407 -2.99 -19.09 4.95
N VAL A 408 -2.12 -18.20 4.49
CA VAL A 408 -0.70 -18.49 4.29
C VAL A 408 -0.05 -18.71 5.67
N ASN A 409 0.83 -19.71 5.78
CA ASN A 409 1.58 -20.02 7.02
C ASN A 409 2.35 -18.82 7.60
N TYR A 410 2.56 -17.77 6.81
CA TYR A 410 3.21 -16.51 7.19
C TYR A 410 2.32 -15.29 6.88
N ARG A 411 1.08 -15.29 7.39
CA ARG A 411 0.11 -14.19 7.17
C ARG A 411 0.69 -12.80 7.44
N THR A 412 1.61 -12.67 8.41
CA THR A 412 2.22 -11.39 8.78
C THR A 412 3.26 -10.90 7.77
N ALA A 413 3.89 -11.78 6.99
CA ALA A 413 4.90 -11.41 6.00
C ALA A 413 4.33 -11.09 4.61
N GLN A 414 3.01 -11.04 4.46
CA GLN A 414 2.35 -10.85 3.16
C GLN A 414 2.76 -9.56 2.46
N ILE A 415 2.87 -8.45 3.18
CA ILE A 415 3.29 -7.17 2.60
C ILE A 415 4.75 -7.25 2.14
N ALA A 416 5.64 -7.89 2.90
CA ALA A 416 7.04 -8.09 2.48
C ALA A 416 7.13 -9.00 1.24
N MET A 417 6.34 -10.08 1.17
CA MET A 417 6.26 -10.94 -0.01
C MET A 417 5.70 -10.18 -1.22
N ALA A 418 4.67 -9.37 -1.00
CA ALA A 418 4.07 -8.52 -2.02
C ALA A 418 5.07 -7.49 -2.56
N ALA A 419 5.85 -6.84 -1.69
CA ALA A 419 6.91 -5.93 -2.08
C ALA A 419 8.00 -6.64 -2.90
N ALA A 420 8.41 -7.85 -2.51
CA ALA A 420 9.36 -8.65 -3.28
C ALA A 420 8.81 -9.03 -4.66
N TYR A 421 7.54 -9.46 -4.70
CA TYR A 421 6.81 -9.80 -5.92
C TYR A 421 6.73 -8.62 -6.89
N VAL A 422 6.18 -7.49 -6.45
CA VAL A 422 6.01 -6.29 -7.28
C VAL A 422 7.36 -5.79 -7.79
N ALA A 423 8.38 -5.76 -6.93
CA ALA A 423 9.73 -5.36 -7.31
C ALA A 423 10.35 -6.29 -8.37
N SER A 424 10.11 -7.60 -8.27
CA SER A 424 10.63 -8.60 -9.23
C SER A 424 9.90 -8.59 -10.58
N GLU A 425 8.63 -8.16 -10.59
CA GLU A 425 7.75 -8.22 -11.76
C GLU A 425 7.54 -6.84 -12.41
N THR A 426 8.30 -5.83 -11.97
CA THR A 426 8.31 -4.51 -12.63
C THR A 426 8.86 -4.68 -14.04
N ILE A 427 8.06 -4.35 -15.03
CA ILE A 427 8.44 -4.40 -16.45
C ILE A 427 8.77 -3.01 -16.96
N THR A 428 9.59 -2.93 -17.99
CA THR A 428 9.85 -1.67 -18.67
C THR A 428 8.66 -1.22 -19.53
N VAL A 429 8.61 0.06 -19.88
CA VAL A 429 7.60 0.57 -20.83
C VAL A 429 7.65 -0.18 -22.17
N GLU A 430 8.85 -0.44 -22.69
CA GLU A 430 9.03 -1.23 -23.92
C GLU A 430 8.43 -2.63 -23.79
N GLU A 431 8.75 -3.35 -22.70
CA GLU A 431 8.21 -4.68 -22.43
C GLU A 431 6.68 -4.67 -22.29
N PHE A 432 6.10 -3.63 -21.69
CA PHE A 432 4.65 -3.47 -21.59
C PHE A 432 3.98 -3.44 -22.97
N PHE A 433 4.53 -2.68 -23.93
CA PHE A 433 4.01 -2.69 -25.30
C PHE A 433 4.33 -4.00 -26.03
N LEU A 434 5.51 -4.58 -25.87
CA LEU A 434 5.87 -5.87 -26.47
C LEU A 434 4.96 -7.02 -26.00
N ARG A 435 4.34 -6.91 -24.81
CA ARG A 435 3.32 -7.84 -24.30
C ARG A 435 1.93 -7.66 -24.92
N GLY A 436 1.77 -6.72 -25.85
CA GLY A 436 0.54 -6.54 -26.62
C GLY A 436 -0.33 -5.37 -26.13
N ALA A 437 0.22 -4.43 -25.37
CA ALA A 437 -0.54 -3.23 -25.03
C ALA A 437 -0.88 -2.39 -26.27
N ALA A 438 -2.01 -1.69 -26.22
CA ALA A 438 -2.47 -0.81 -27.28
C ALA A 438 -3.09 0.48 -26.75
N VAL A 439 -2.96 1.55 -27.54
CA VAL A 439 -3.55 2.85 -27.28
C VAL A 439 -4.69 3.10 -28.25
N GLY A 440 -5.84 3.53 -27.73
CA GLY A 440 -7.01 3.95 -28.50
C GLY A 440 -7.37 5.41 -28.28
N LEU A 441 -8.11 6.00 -29.22
CA LEU A 441 -8.64 7.36 -29.11
C LEU A 441 -10.13 7.33 -28.76
N GLN A 442 -10.47 7.57 -27.51
CA GLN A 442 -11.87 7.58 -27.08
C GLN A 442 -12.47 8.98 -27.22
N ARG A 443 -13.73 9.05 -27.67
CA ARG A 443 -14.49 10.30 -27.84
C ARG A 443 -15.61 10.37 -26.83
N CYS A 444 -15.89 11.58 -26.36
CA CYS A 444 -17.14 11.94 -25.72
C CYS A 444 -17.86 12.95 -26.62
N ALA A 445 -18.95 12.52 -27.25
CA ALA A 445 -19.75 13.37 -28.11
C ALA A 445 -20.69 14.25 -27.28
N ILE A 446 -20.53 15.57 -27.37
CA ILE A 446 -21.43 16.51 -26.69
C ILE A 446 -22.47 17.00 -27.70
N GLY A 447 -23.64 16.36 -27.69
CA GLY A 447 -24.73 16.65 -28.61
C GLY A 447 -25.17 18.12 -28.57
N PRO A 448 -25.53 18.74 -29.72
CA PRO A 448 -25.90 20.15 -29.77
C PRO A 448 -27.29 20.49 -29.16
N ARG A 449 -28.11 19.50 -28.78
CA ARG A 449 -29.55 19.70 -28.49
C ARG A 449 -30.18 18.89 -27.34
N THR A 450 -29.44 18.07 -26.60
CA THR A 450 -30.03 17.39 -25.44
C THR A 450 -29.99 18.32 -24.23
N GLN A 451 -31.16 18.81 -23.81
CA GLN A 451 -31.32 19.53 -22.53
C GLN A 451 -30.88 18.66 -21.34
N THR A 452 -30.82 17.34 -21.51
CA THR A 452 -30.10 16.43 -20.62
C THR A 452 -28.61 16.42 -21.01
N ARG A 453 -27.77 16.96 -20.12
CA ARG A 453 -26.29 16.94 -20.17
C ARG A 453 -25.73 15.51 -20.03
N ASN A 454 -26.20 14.53 -20.82
CA ASN A 454 -25.60 13.20 -20.82
C ASN A 454 -24.29 13.25 -21.63
N ILE A 455 -23.27 13.81 -21.01
CA ILE A 455 -21.86 13.72 -21.41
C ILE A 455 -21.48 12.26 -21.16
N ALA A 456 -21.56 11.42 -22.19
CA ALA A 456 -21.16 10.02 -22.11
C ALA A 456 -19.95 9.80 -23.01
N TRP A 457 -18.92 9.16 -22.47
CA TRP A 457 -17.82 8.62 -23.27
C TRP A 457 -18.32 7.42 -24.06
N ASP A 458 -17.86 7.27 -25.30
CA ASP A 458 -18.11 6.08 -26.12
C ASP A 458 -17.56 4.84 -25.40
N SER A 459 -18.18 3.65 -25.50
CA SER A 459 -17.66 2.45 -24.80
C SER A 459 -16.37 1.88 -25.40
N TRP A 460 -15.84 2.50 -26.46
CA TRP A 460 -14.66 2.09 -27.20
C TRP A 460 -14.00 3.31 -27.87
N GLY A 461 -12.76 3.13 -28.34
CA GLY A 461 -12.06 4.07 -29.20
C GLY A 461 -11.34 3.34 -30.32
N PRO A 462 -11.23 3.90 -31.54
CA PRO A 462 -10.41 3.31 -32.59
C PRO A 462 -8.95 3.18 -32.13
N LEU A 463 -8.33 2.06 -32.52
CA LEU A 463 -6.91 1.79 -32.29
C LEU A 463 -6.04 2.88 -32.93
N LEU A 464 -5.15 3.47 -32.15
CA LEU A 464 -4.10 4.39 -32.62
C LEU A 464 -2.74 3.72 -32.73
N LEU A 465 -2.45 2.73 -31.87
CA LEU A 465 -1.16 2.09 -31.76
C LEU A 465 -1.34 0.73 -31.07
N ASP A 466 -0.69 -0.32 -31.57
CA ASP A 466 -0.47 -1.57 -30.83
C ASP A 466 1.03 -1.87 -30.76
N GLY A 467 1.43 -2.71 -29.79
CA GLY A 467 2.82 -3.10 -29.59
C GLY A 467 3.46 -3.83 -30.78
N VAL A 468 2.66 -4.49 -31.62
CA VAL A 468 3.14 -5.24 -32.80
C VAL A 468 3.57 -4.28 -33.92
N ASN A 469 2.83 -3.19 -34.12
CA ASN A 469 3.08 -2.18 -35.15
C ASN A 469 3.95 -1.00 -34.64
N ALA A 470 4.30 -0.99 -33.35
CA ALA A 470 5.05 0.08 -32.70
C ALA A 470 6.49 0.31 -33.21
N THR A 471 6.95 -0.44 -34.23
CA THR A 471 8.30 -0.34 -34.80
C THR A 471 8.79 1.10 -34.98
N HIS A 472 9.89 1.40 -34.27
CA HIS A 472 10.51 2.70 -34.04
C HIS A 472 10.60 3.63 -35.27
N GLY A 473 9.97 4.80 -35.17
CA GLY A 473 10.31 6.05 -35.88
C GLY A 473 10.12 6.14 -37.41
N LYS A 474 10.29 5.05 -38.17
CA LYS A 474 10.32 5.08 -39.65
C LYS A 474 9.01 5.55 -40.29
N TRP A 475 7.90 5.45 -39.55
CA TRP A 475 6.56 5.78 -40.05
C TRP A 475 6.25 7.27 -40.01
N ALA A 476 6.74 8.00 -39.00
CA ALA A 476 6.41 9.41 -38.81
C ALA A 476 6.92 10.28 -39.98
N ASP A 477 8.15 10.04 -40.45
CA ASP A 477 8.73 10.77 -41.58
C ASP A 477 7.98 10.51 -42.89
N LYS A 478 7.58 9.26 -43.12
CA LYS A 478 6.77 8.86 -44.28
C LYS A 478 5.39 9.55 -44.23
N VAL A 479 4.74 9.58 -43.07
CA VAL A 479 3.44 10.24 -42.88
C VAL A 479 3.54 11.74 -43.07
N ASN A 480 4.56 12.39 -42.51
CA ASN A 480 4.77 13.83 -42.65
C ASN A 480 4.94 14.22 -44.12
N THR A 481 5.77 13.46 -44.85
CA THR A 481 5.97 13.66 -46.29
C THR A 481 4.64 13.51 -47.03
N THR A 482 3.91 12.41 -46.81
CA THR A 482 2.62 12.18 -47.48
C THR A 482 1.57 13.24 -47.16
N MET A 483 1.36 13.59 -45.88
CA MET A 483 0.35 14.59 -45.48
C MET A 483 0.66 15.99 -46.02
N SER A 484 1.94 16.36 -46.16
CA SER A 484 2.35 17.66 -46.72
C SER A 484 2.04 17.82 -48.22
N HIS A 485 1.91 16.70 -48.95
CA HIS A 485 1.61 16.70 -50.38
C HIS A 485 0.12 16.61 -50.70
N ILE A 486 -0.75 16.44 -49.69
CA ILE A 486 -2.18 16.24 -49.90
C ILE A 486 -2.88 17.59 -49.95
N HIS A 487 -2.93 18.14 -51.17
CA HIS A 487 -3.89 19.16 -51.55
C HIS A 487 -5.19 18.47 -51.95
N LEU A 488 -6.24 18.60 -51.13
CA LEU A 488 -7.58 18.20 -51.56
C LEU A 488 -8.00 19.14 -52.69
N ASN A 489 -8.10 18.61 -53.91
CA ASN A 489 -8.48 19.39 -55.08
C ASN A 489 -9.96 19.83 -54.92
N PRO A 490 -10.25 21.12 -54.73
CA PRO A 490 -11.60 21.60 -54.42
C PRO A 490 -12.61 21.42 -55.56
N ASN A 491 -12.15 21.03 -56.75
CA ASN A 491 -12.98 20.84 -57.94
C ASN A 491 -13.54 19.41 -58.11
N GLN A 492 -13.18 18.44 -57.27
CA GLN A 492 -13.85 17.13 -57.25
C GLN A 492 -15.16 17.21 -56.45
N LYS A 493 -16.17 17.90 -57.00
CA LYS A 493 -17.56 17.83 -56.54
C LYS A 493 -18.17 16.50 -57.01
N GLY A 494 -17.94 15.42 -56.27
CA GLY A 494 -18.45 14.11 -56.65
C GLY A 494 -18.72 13.19 -55.46
N HIS A 495 -19.95 13.26 -54.96
CA HIS A 495 -20.60 12.29 -54.06
C HIS A 495 -20.00 12.13 -52.66
N SER A 496 -20.88 11.96 -51.68
CA SER A 496 -20.67 11.95 -50.22
C SER A 496 -19.81 10.80 -49.66
N GLY A 497 -18.94 10.18 -50.47
CA GLY A 497 -17.96 9.21 -50.04
C GLY A 497 -16.59 9.87 -49.90
N SER A 498 -16.10 9.97 -48.67
CA SER A 498 -14.73 10.39 -48.30
C SER A 498 -13.66 9.97 -49.32
N VAL A 499 -13.28 10.87 -50.24
CA VAL A 499 -12.15 10.66 -51.16
C VAL A 499 -10.87 10.95 -50.37
N VAL A 500 -10.51 9.99 -49.53
CA VAL A 500 -9.15 9.85 -49.02
C VAL A 500 -8.26 9.61 -50.23
N SER A 501 -7.20 10.41 -50.42
CA SER A 501 -6.31 10.26 -51.58
C SER A 501 -5.75 8.82 -51.63
N PRO A 502 -5.44 8.28 -52.82
CA PRO A 502 -4.87 6.93 -52.95
C PRO A 502 -3.62 6.73 -52.07
N GLU A 503 -2.80 7.77 -51.91
CA GLU A 503 -1.60 7.77 -51.06
C GLU A 503 -1.95 7.63 -49.58
N LEU A 504 -2.98 8.34 -49.11
CA LEU A 504 -3.48 8.19 -47.74
C LEU A 504 -4.11 6.82 -47.51
N LYS A 505 -4.85 6.27 -48.48
CA LYS A 505 -5.42 4.92 -48.37
C LYS A 505 -4.33 3.86 -48.32
N ALA A 506 -3.24 4.05 -49.08
CA ALA A 506 -2.07 3.18 -49.01
C ALA A 506 -1.40 3.28 -47.64
N LEU A 507 -1.25 4.49 -47.10
CA LEU A 507 -0.71 4.70 -45.75
C LEU A 507 -1.58 4.06 -44.66
N GLN A 508 -2.89 4.21 -44.78
CA GLN A 508 -3.86 3.69 -43.80
C GLN A 508 -3.94 2.16 -43.78
N LYS A 509 -3.44 1.50 -44.82
CA LYS A 509 -3.31 0.05 -44.87
C LYS A 509 -2.19 -0.46 -43.94
N ASP A 510 -1.16 0.34 -43.75
CA ASP A 510 0.04 -0.01 -42.99
C ASP A 510 0.10 0.69 -41.62
N ILE A 511 -0.66 1.78 -41.45
CA ILE A 511 -0.61 2.66 -40.28
C ILE A 511 -2.04 3.00 -39.82
N PRO A 512 -2.37 2.85 -38.53
CA PRO A 512 -3.67 3.25 -37.96
C PRO A 512 -3.83 4.78 -37.90
N LEU A 513 -3.98 5.43 -39.06
CA LEU A 513 -4.33 6.85 -39.15
C LEU A 513 -5.85 7.02 -38.98
N ILE A 514 -6.24 7.75 -37.93
CA ILE A 514 -7.64 7.91 -37.53
C ILE A 514 -8.15 9.30 -37.90
N PHE A 515 -9.28 9.36 -38.60
CA PHE A 515 -9.97 10.59 -38.96
C PHE A 515 -11.23 10.78 -38.12
N MET A 516 -11.41 11.94 -37.52
CA MET A 516 -12.58 12.25 -36.70
C MET A 516 -13.12 13.65 -36.99
N THR A 517 -14.42 13.76 -37.20
CA THR A 517 -15.09 15.06 -37.34
C THR A 517 -15.66 15.47 -36.00
N THR A 518 -15.25 16.64 -35.53
CA THR A 518 -15.59 17.19 -34.22
C THR A 518 -16.55 18.37 -34.34
N THR A 519 -17.41 18.51 -33.35
CA THR A 519 -18.36 19.63 -33.24
C THR A 519 -17.75 20.90 -32.65
N GLY A 520 -16.52 20.82 -32.15
CA GLY A 520 -15.88 21.84 -31.30
C GLY A 520 -16.25 21.74 -29.83
N ARG A 521 -17.18 20.84 -29.46
CA ARG A 521 -17.53 20.54 -28.06
C ARG A 521 -17.13 19.13 -27.64
N ASP A 522 -16.83 18.27 -28.61
CA ASP A 522 -16.45 16.89 -28.34
C ASP A 522 -15.14 16.86 -27.56
N ARG A 523 -15.04 15.93 -26.61
CA ARG A 523 -13.85 15.73 -25.80
C ARG A 523 -13.14 14.44 -26.20
N PHE A 524 -11.82 14.41 -26.09
CA PHE A 524 -11.01 13.24 -26.44
C PHE A 524 -10.08 12.85 -25.31
N ARG A 525 -9.82 11.55 -25.22
CA ARG A 525 -8.77 11.00 -24.35
C ARG A 525 -8.12 9.80 -25.03
N LEU A 526 -6.86 9.57 -24.67
CA LEU A 526 -6.16 8.33 -24.94
C LEU A 526 -6.55 7.32 -23.86
N ILE A 527 -6.90 6.12 -24.30
CA ILE A 527 -7.09 4.97 -23.42
C ILE A 527 -6.08 3.89 -23.77
N CYS A 528 -5.63 3.12 -22.79
CA CYS A 528 -4.67 2.05 -23.00
C CYS A 528 -5.25 0.71 -22.52
N ASP A 529 -5.31 -0.27 -23.42
CA ASP A 529 -5.63 -1.67 -23.12
C ASP A 529 -4.30 -2.44 -22.96
N PRO A 530 -3.95 -2.94 -21.77
CA PRO A 530 -2.68 -3.62 -21.53
C PRO A 530 -2.60 -5.00 -22.22
N PHE A 531 -3.73 -5.56 -22.67
CA PHE A 531 -3.81 -6.89 -23.28
C PHE A 531 -4.61 -6.87 -24.57
N PHE A 532 -4.27 -5.92 -25.44
CA PHE A 532 -5.02 -5.76 -26.67
C PHE A 532 -4.86 -6.98 -27.59
N ILE A 533 -5.97 -7.70 -27.76
CA ILE A 533 -6.06 -8.81 -28.70
C ILE A 533 -6.79 -8.32 -29.94
N GLN A 534 -6.06 -8.20 -31.04
CA GLN A 534 -6.65 -7.82 -32.31
C GLN A 534 -7.65 -8.89 -32.75
N ARG A 535 -8.93 -8.51 -32.85
CA ARG A 535 -9.95 -9.41 -33.39
C ARG A 535 -9.67 -9.65 -34.89
N PRO A 536 -9.83 -10.88 -35.38
CA PRO A 536 -9.65 -11.15 -36.80
C PRO A 536 -10.67 -10.32 -37.63
N PRO A 537 -10.32 -9.96 -38.88
CA PRO A 537 -11.24 -9.29 -39.79
C PRO A 537 -12.59 -10.01 -39.88
N PRO A 538 -13.72 -9.29 -40.03
CA PRO A 538 -13.85 -7.95 -40.62
C PRO A 538 -13.94 -6.79 -39.61
N HIS A 539 -13.74 -7.03 -38.31
CA HIS A 539 -13.88 -5.99 -37.30
C HIS A 539 -12.77 -4.94 -37.43
N LYS A 540 -13.13 -3.65 -37.30
CA LYS A 540 -12.13 -2.60 -37.15
C LYS A 540 -11.41 -2.80 -35.82
N PRO A 541 -10.10 -2.56 -35.74
CA PRO A 541 -9.38 -2.64 -34.49
C PRO A 541 -9.88 -1.51 -33.56
N GLU A 542 -10.48 -1.91 -32.45
CA GLU A 542 -11.11 -1.01 -31.47
C GLU A 542 -10.62 -1.39 -30.07
N VAL A 543 -10.20 -0.38 -29.31
CA VAL A 543 -9.78 -0.48 -27.91
C VAL A 543 -11.01 -0.22 -27.06
N HIS A 544 -11.36 -1.17 -26.19
CA HIS A 544 -12.59 -1.11 -25.42
C HIS A 544 -12.35 -0.47 -24.04
N ALA A 545 -13.22 0.46 -23.64
CA ALA A 545 -13.04 1.25 -22.42
C ALA A 545 -13.16 0.43 -21.14
N ASP A 546 -13.91 -0.67 -21.16
CA ASP A 546 -14.07 -1.61 -20.03
C ASP A 546 -12.81 -2.47 -19.77
N ARG A 547 -11.84 -2.45 -20.70
CA ARG A 547 -10.55 -3.15 -20.59
C ARG A 547 -9.37 -2.19 -20.63
N SER A 548 -9.65 -0.89 -20.56
CA SER A 548 -8.63 0.14 -20.71
C SER A 548 -8.63 1.09 -19.53
N TYR A 549 -7.49 1.73 -19.31
CA TYR A 549 -7.35 2.87 -18.41
C TYR A 549 -7.15 4.16 -19.18
N ASP A 550 -7.43 5.29 -18.53
CA ASP A 550 -7.21 6.61 -19.09
C ASP A 550 -5.70 6.91 -19.09
N LEU A 551 -5.11 7.01 -20.29
CA LEU A 551 -3.68 7.33 -20.45
C LEU A 551 -3.45 8.85 -20.49
N ALA A 552 -4.31 9.60 -21.20
CA ALA A 552 -4.14 11.04 -21.37
C ALA A 552 -5.45 11.74 -21.74
N TYR A 553 -5.75 12.90 -21.15
CA TYR A 553 -6.86 13.73 -21.61
C TYR A 553 -6.39 14.74 -22.67
N LEU A 554 -7.03 14.76 -23.84
CA LEU A 554 -6.62 15.58 -24.98
C LEU A 554 -7.44 16.88 -25.13
N GLY A 555 -8.37 17.15 -24.21
CA GLY A 555 -9.22 18.34 -24.28
C GLY A 555 -10.33 18.26 -25.31
N ALA A 556 -10.77 19.43 -25.78
CA ALA A 556 -11.84 19.60 -26.76
C ALA A 556 -11.31 20.26 -28.06
N PRO A 557 -10.96 19.47 -29.09
CA PRO A 557 -10.47 19.98 -30.36
C PRO A 557 -11.50 20.90 -31.02
N SER A 558 -11.01 21.94 -31.69
CA SER A 558 -11.85 22.89 -32.42
C SER A 558 -12.69 22.20 -33.50
N LYS A 559 -13.83 22.81 -33.87
CA LYS A 559 -14.76 22.25 -34.87
C LYS A 559 -14.06 22.01 -36.21
N GLY A 560 -14.19 20.82 -36.76
CA GLY A 560 -13.68 20.45 -38.09
C GLY A 560 -13.31 18.98 -38.17
N THR A 561 -12.50 18.59 -39.14
CA THR A 561 -11.99 17.20 -39.25
C THR A 561 -10.55 17.15 -38.79
N TRP A 562 -10.27 16.22 -37.88
CA TRP A 562 -8.95 15.98 -37.31
C TRP A 562 -8.43 14.63 -37.78
N ALA A 563 -7.12 14.54 -37.96
CA ALA A 563 -6.41 13.28 -38.18
C ALA A 563 -5.41 13.06 -37.04
N PHE A 564 -5.37 11.84 -36.52
CA PHE A 564 -4.52 11.44 -35.40
C PHE A 564 -3.66 10.24 -35.78
N LEU A 565 -2.39 10.29 -35.41
CA LEU A 565 -1.43 9.19 -35.51
C LEU A 565 -0.64 9.11 -34.21
N ALA A 566 -0.49 7.91 -33.66
CA ALA A 566 0.40 7.65 -32.53
C ALA A 566 1.61 6.80 -32.96
N THR A 567 2.79 7.10 -32.42
CA THR A 567 4.01 6.29 -32.60
C THR A 567 4.82 6.22 -31.30
N LEU A 568 5.63 5.18 -31.12
CA LEU A 568 6.61 5.10 -30.03
C LEU A 568 8.03 5.40 -30.54
N ALA A 569 8.85 6.00 -29.67
CA ALA A 569 10.29 6.10 -29.84
C ALA A 569 11.00 5.88 -28.50
N GLY A 570 12.29 5.55 -28.51
CA GLY A 570 13.05 5.16 -27.31
C GLY A 570 13.11 3.65 -27.09
N SER A 571 13.64 3.23 -25.95
CA SER A 571 13.82 1.83 -25.53
C SER A 571 13.82 1.71 -24.01
N GLY A 572 13.48 0.54 -23.47
CA GLY A 572 13.34 0.29 -22.04
C GLY A 572 12.30 1.25 -21.42
N ASP A 573 12.70 1.97 -20.37
CA ASP A 573 11.87 3.00 -19.72
C ASP A 573 12.00 4.39 -20.35
N ALA A 574 12.90 4.57 -21.32
CA ALA A 574 13.03 5.82 -22.06
C ALA A 574 12.08 5.89 -23.26
N VAL A 575 11.05 5.05 -23.30
CA VAL A 575 10.04 5.04 -24.36
C VAL A 575 9.12 6.24 -24.21
N GLU A 576 8.76 6.86 -25.34
CA GLU A 576 7.89 8.03 -25.40
C GLU A 576 6.80 7.82 -26.45
N LEU A 577 5.59 8.30 -26.15
CA LEU A 577 4.46 8.32 -27.06
C LEU A 577 4.40 9.65 -27.80
N TYR A 578 4.42 9.59 -29.13
CA TYR A 578 4.25 10.74 -30.00
C TYR A 578 2.84 10.73 -30.58
N LEU A 579 2.05 11.76 -30.27
CA LEU A 579 0.73 11.98 -30.88
C LEU A 579 0.82 13.11 -31.91
N HIS A 580 0.71 12.75 -33.18
CA HIS A 580 0.68 13.68 -34.29
C HIS A 580 -0.78 14.06 -34.63
N GLN A 581 -1.03 15.37 -34.76
CA GLN A 581 -2.36 15.92 -35.00
C GLN A 581 -2.35 16.82 -36.24
N TRP A 582 -3.28 16.55 -37.15
CA TRP A 582 -3.57 17.41 -38.29
C TRP A 582 -5.02 17.87 -38.25
N TYR A 583 -5.26 19.06 -38.77
CA TYR A 583 -6.58 19.69 -38.77
C TYR A 583 -6.96 20.15 -40.17
N LEU A 584 -8.23 19.92 -40.51
CA LEU A 584 -8.88 20.35 -41.71
C LEU A 584 -10.15 21.13 -41.33
N LYS A 585 -10.08 22.46 -41.41
CA LYS A 585 -11.18 23.36 -41.04
C LYS A 585 -12.39 23.20 -41.95
N ASN A 586 -12.14 23.13 -43.27
CA ASN A 586 -13.14 22.95 -44.31
C ASN A 586 -12.62 21.94 -45.35
N MET A 587 -13.52 21.17 -45.95
CA MET A 587 -13.19 20.14 -46.97
C MET A 587 -12.46 20.68 -48.22
N SER A 588 -12.45 21.99 -48.42
CA SER A 588 -11.78 22.66 -49.56
C SER A 588 -10.35 23.14 -49.25
N GLN A 589 -9.85 22.90 -48.03
CA GLN A 589 -8.52 23.35 -47.60
C GLN A 589 -7.51 22.18 -47.57
N ALA A 590 -6.21 22.51 -47.55
CA ALA A 590 -5.16 21.52 -47.31
C ALA A 590 -5.12 21.13 -45.83
N TRP A 591 -4.65 19.91 -45.55
CA TRP A 591 -4.36 19.49 -44.18
C TRP A 591 -3.24 20.35 -43.60
N VAL A 592 -3.46 20.91 -42.40
CA VAL A 592 -2.43 21.67 -41.69
C VAL A 592 -2.02 20.85 -40.47
N ARG A 593 -0.72 20.49 -40.39
CA ARG A 593 -0.14 19.90 -39.18
C ARG A 593 -0.29 20.92 -38.06
N GLN A 594 -1.04 20.56 -37.03
CA GLN A 594 -1.27 21.44 -35.90
C GLN A 594 -0.14 21.29 -34.89
N LYS A 595 0.03 20.06 -34.39
CA LYS A 595 0.88 19.80 -33.24
C LYS A 595 1.42 18.38 -33.30
N THR A 596 2.56 18.19 -32.65
CA THR A 596 3.02 16.86 -32.23
C THR A 596 3.28 16.93 -30.76
N ILE A 597 2.58 16.09 -30.00
CA ILE A 597 2.70 16.01 -28.56
C ILE A 597 3.64 14.85 -28.25
N ARG A 598 4.69 15.13 -27.49
CA ARG A 598 5.66 14.14 -27.03
C ARG A 598 5.35 13.83 -25.58
N MET A 599 4.88 12.62 -25.30
CA MET A 599 4.47 12.20 -23.96
C MET A 599 5.51 11.21 -23.44
N PRO A 600 6.37 11.61 -22.48
CA PRO A 600 7.25 10.64 -21.83
C PRO A 600 6.37 9.63 -21.10
N LEU A 601 6.71 8.35 -21.28
CA LEU A 601 5.98 7.26 -20.65
C LEU A 601 6.79 6.73 -19.46
N TYR A 602 6.09 6.35 -18.41
CA TYR A 602 6.68 5.77 -17.21
C TYR A 602 5.91 4.50 -16.83
N SER A 603 6.65 3.45 -16.48
CA SER A 603 6.07 2.20 -16.00
C SER A 603 5.75 2.31 -14.51
N GLU A 604 4.47 2.28 -14.16
CA GLU A 604 4.05 2.24 -12.77
C GLU A 604 4.27 0.83 -12.24
N GLY A 605 5.41 0.64 -11.58
CA GLY A 605 5.89 -0.68 -11.15
C GLY A 605 4.91 -1.42 -10.24
N SER A 606 4.06 -0.70 -9.49
CA SER A 606 3.02 -1.29 -8.64
C SER A 606 1.87 -1.90 -9.43
N CYS A 607 1.58 -1.39 -10.63
CA CYS A 607 0.38 -1.76 -11.38
C CYS A 607 0.64 -2.55 -12.68
N ASN A 608 1.86 -2.59 -13.22
CA ASN A 608 2.10 -3.06 -14.59
C ASN A 608 1.31 -2.26 -15.63
N CYS A 609 1.08 -0.97 -15.38
CA CYS A 609 0.54 -0.05 -16.36
C CYS A 609 1.60 0.98 -16.73
N VAL A 610 1.35 1.69 -17.83
CA VAL A 610 2.20 2.77 -18.29
C VAL A 610 1.40 4.05 -18.22
N THR A 611 1.93 5.06 -17.56
CA THR A 611 1.32 6.38 -17.48
C THR A 611 2.17 7.41 -18.23
N ILE A 612 1.62 8.60 -18.45
CA ILE A 612 2.42 9.75 -18.88
C ILE A 612 3.13 10.30 -17.65
N GLY A 613 4.44 10.41 -17.70
CA GLY A 613 5.22 10.84 -16.54
C GLY A 613 6.71 10.85 -16.80
N VAL A 614 7.40 11.62 -15.98
CA VAL A 614 8.84 11.47 -15.75
C VAL A 614 8.98 11.19 -14.26
N ASP A 615 9.84 10.24 -13.91
CA ASP A 615 10.07 9.88 -12.51
C ASP A 615 10.43 11.14 -11.68
N GLY A 616 9.75 11.34 -10.55
CA GLY A 616 9.90 12.50 -9.69
C GLY A 616 9.25 13.83 -10.15
N HIS A 617 8.47 13.85 -11.24
CA HIS A 617 7.77 15.06 -11.71
C HIS A 617 6.28 15.05 -11.38
N ASP A 618 5.71 16.22 -11.04
CA ASP A 618 4.25 16.36 -10.89
C ASP A 618 3.53 16.21 -12.24
N LEU A 619 2.52 15.34 -12.27
CA LEU A 619 1.75 15.03 -13.47
C LEU A 619 1.01 16.25 -14.03
N ASN A 620 0.52 17.17 -13.18
CA ASN A 620 -0.23 18.33 -13.66
C ASN A 620 0.69 19.33 -14.36
N ASP A 621 1.90 19.49 -13.85
CA ASP A 621 2.90 20.36 -14.48
C ASP A 621 3.31 19.78 -15.84
N LEU A 622 3.53 18.47 -15.92
CA LEU A 622 3.77 17.80 -17.19
C LEU A 622 2.58 17.94 -18.16
N ILE A 623 1.34 17.77 -17.69
CA ILE A 623 0.13 17.96 -18.52
C ILE A 623 0.05 19.38 -19.08
N LYS A 624 0.35 20.40 -18.26
CA LYS A 624 0.40 21.81 -18.69
C LYS A 624 1.51 22.05 -19.72
N GLU A 625 2.71 21.54 -19.47
CA GLU A 625 3.85 21.67 -20.39
C GLU A 625 3.58 21.01 -21.75
N LEU A 626 2.90 19.87 -21.74
CA LEU A 626 2.50 19.16 -22.96
C LEU A 626 1.32 19.83 -23.68
N ASP A 627 0.72 20.87 -23.09
CA ASP A 627 -0.53 21.51 -23.52
C ASP A 627 -1.58 20.43 -23.84
N LEU A 628 -1.73 19.55 -22.85
CA LEU A 628 -2.81 18.58 -22.75
C LEU A 628 -3.96 19.21 -21.97
N GLY A 629 -5.18 18.76 -22.26
CA GLY A 629 -6.30 19.21 -21.44
C GLY A 629 -6.11 18.69 -20.01
N LEU A 630 -6.47 19.49 -19.02
CA LEU A 630 -6.77 18.92 -17.71
C LEU A 630 -8.07 18.11 -17.85
N PRO A 631 -8.13 16.88 -17.32
CA PRO A 631 -9.41 16.20 -17.20
C PRO A 631 -10.38 17.15 -16.49
N PRO A 632 -11.66 17.18 -16.89
CA PRO A 632 -12.65 17.92 -16.12
C PRO A 632 -12.56 17.38 -14.69
N GLN A 633 -12.11 18.21 -13.75
CA GLN A 633 -12.20 17.85 -12.36
C GLN A 633 -13.68 17.55 -12.11
N PRO A 634 -14.04 16.45 -11.43
CA PRO A 634 -15.36 16.40 -10.83
C PRO A 634 -15.50 17.74 -10.10
N GLU A 635 -16.60 18.47 -10.32
CA GLU A 635 -16.85 19.69 -9.55
C GLU A 635 -16.76 19.24 -8.09
N GLU A 636 -15.63 19.52 -7.44
CA GLU A 636 -15.46 19.26 -6.02
C GLU A 636 -16.64 19.99 -5.41
N ASP A 637 -17.48 19.26 -4.68
CA ASP A 637 -18.55 19.90 -3.94
C ASP A 637 -17.83 20.99 -3.12
N PRO A 638 -18.17 22.28 -3.26
CA PRO A 638 -17.47 23.32 -2.53
C PRO A 638 -17.58 23.15 -1.01
N ASN A 639 -18.34 22.16 -0.53
CA ASN A 639 -18.40 21.71 0.87
C ASN A 639 -17.46 20.52 1.20
N ASP A 640 -16.70 19.98 0.25
CA ASP A 640 -15.76 18.86 0.42
C ASP A 640 -14.30 19.35 0.59
N ASP A 641 -14.11 20.64 0.92
CA ASP A 641 -12.79 21.18 1.23
C ASP A 641 -12.23 20.45 2.47
N PRO A 642 -11.04 19.82 2.41
CA PRO A 642 -10.43 19.16 3.57
C PRO A 642 -10.17 20.08 4.77
N GLN A 643 -10.40 21.39 4.62
CA GLN A 643 -10.24 22.41 5.66
C GLN A 643 -11.43 22.53 6.63
N ASP A 644 -12.60 21.96 6.34
CA ASP A 644 -13.79 22.07 7.23
C ASP A 644 -13.81 21.04 8.38
N MET A 645 -12.69 20.35 8.63
CA MET A 645 -12.56 19.40 9.75
C MET A 645 -12.52 20.05 11.14
N ASP A 646 -12.44 21.39 11.24
CA ASP A 646 -12.29 22.10 12.53
C ASP A 646 -13.60 22.65 13.14
N ASP A 647 -14.70 22.76 12.40
CA ASP A 647 -15.91 23.45 12.89
C ASP A 647 -16.97 22.53 13.55
N CYS A 648 -16.67 21.25 13.79
CA CYS A 648 -17.57 20.32 14.50
C CYS A 648 -17.33 20.20 16.01
N LYS A 649 -16.92 21.29 16.69
CA LYS A 649 -16.94 21.38 18.16
C LYS A 649 -17.52 22.72 18.64
N GLU A 650 -18.84 22.81 18.70
CA GLU A 650 -19.54 23.49 19.81
C GLU A 650 -21.07 23.34 19.68
N SER A 651 -21.63 22.29 20.30
CA SER A 651 -22.97 22.40 20.87
C SER A 651 -23.13 21.40 22.02
N SER A 652 -22.97 21.90 23.25
CA SER A 652 -23.75 21.52 24.45
C SER A 652 -23.02 21.95 25.72
N VAL A 653 -23.19 23.22 26.10
CA VAL A 653 -23.05 23.66 27.49
C VAL A 653 -24.45 23.94 28.01
N ALA A 654 -24.85 23.22 29.06
CA ALA A 654 -25.92 23.65 29.96
C ALA A 654 -25.30 24.41 31.15
N PRO A 655 -26.02 25.38 31.74
CA PRO A 655 -25.40 26.49 32.44
C PRO A 655 -25.23 26.24 33.93
N GLU A 656 -24.15 26.76 34.52
CA GLU A 656 -24.06 27.04 35.96
C GLU A 656 -23.99 28.55 36.22
N PRO A 657 -24.51 29.01 37.38
CA PRO A 657 -24.98 30.37 37.54
C PRO A 657 -23.87 31.36 37.90
N SER A 658 -24.02 32.53 37.31
CA SER A 658 -23.31 33.78 37.55
C SER A 658 -23.29 34.22 39.02
N VAL A 659 -22.10 34.50 39.54
CA VAL A 659 -21.92 35.52 40.58
C VAL A 659 -20.95 36.56 40.02
N ALA A 660 -21.50 37.75 39.78
CA ALA A 660 -20.76 38.94 39.37
C ALA A 660 -19.91 39.48 40.53
N LEU A 661 -18.73 40.02 40.21
CA LEU A 661 -18.16 41.23 40.79
C LEU A 661 -16.88 41.60 40.00
N GLU A 662 -17.01 42.55 39.08
CA GLU A 662 -15.93 43.42 38.60
C GLU A 662 -15.92 44.70 39.46
N PRO A 663 -14.97 45.65 39.30
CA PRO A 663 -13.55 45.54 38.90
C PRO A 663 -12.64 46.47 39.75
N SER A 664 -11.31 46.36 39.65
CA SER A 664 -10.45 47.55 39.70
C SER A 664 -9.00 47.33 39.27
N ALA A 665 -8.65 48.00 38.17
CA ALA A 665 -7.51 48.91 38.03
C ALA A 665 -6.07 48.45 38.37
N ALA A 666 -5.26 48.54 37.31
CA ALA A 666 -4.05 49.34 37.21
C ALA A 666 -2.67 48.65 37.23
N SER A 667 -1.89 49.13 36.26
CA SER A 667 -0.43 49.32 36.23
C SER A 667 0.49 48.12 35.98
N GLU A 668 1.08 48.14 34.78
CA GLU A 668 2.48 47.76 34.55
C GLU A 668 3.41 48.46 35.57
N PRO A 669 4.57 47.85 35.90
CA PRO A 669 5.73 48.22 35.11
C PRO A 669 6.71 47.07 34.82
N SER A 670 7.43 47.33 33.75
CA SER A 670 8.67 46.74 33.26
C SER A 670 9.89 46.86 34.20
N VAL A 671 10.90 46.01 33.91
CA VAL A 671 12.36 46.22 33.99
C VAL A 671 13.16 45.46 35.07
N THR A 672 14.20 44.78 34.56
CA THR A 672 15.54 44.40 35.12
C THR A 672 15.73 43.23 36.09
N SER A 673 16.36 42.20 35.52
CA SER A 673 17.72 41.68 35.82
C SER A 673 18.14 41.29 37.25
N GLU A 674 18.70 40.07 37.27
CA GLU A 674 19.90 39.62 37.99
C GLU A 674 19.82 39.09 39.44
N GLN A 675 20.32 37.85 39.53
CA GLN A 675 21.22 37.29 40.53
C GLN A 675 20.68 36.81 41.89
N THR A 676 20.72 35.48 42.00
CA THR A 676 21.42 34.69 43.04
C THR A 676 21.26 35.10 44.50
N ILE A 677 20.72 34.18 45.32
CA ILE A 677 21.42 33.57 46.47
C ILE A 677 20.47 32.63 47.24
N ALA A 678 21.04 31.50 47.64
CA ALA A 678 20.46 30.48 48.49
C ALA A 678 20.26 30.93 49.94
N SER A 679 19.15 30.51 50.55
CA SER A 679 18.98 30.35 52.00
C SER A 679 17.72 29.50 52.23
N ARG A 680 17.82 28.21 52.55
CA ARG A 680 17.99 27.65 53.91
C ARG A 680 17.04 28.30 54.93
N PHE A 681 15.88 27.68 55.13
CA PHE A 681 15.07 27.85 56.34
C PHE A 681 14.60 26.48 56.81
N GLU A 682 15.24 25.98 57.88
CA GLU A 682 14.62 25.05 58.80
C GLU A 682 13.75 25.87 59.76
N LEU A 683 12.51 25.43 60.01
CA LEU A 683 11.90 25.70 61.31
C LEU A 683 11.02 24.53 61.75
N ARG A 684 11.27 24.14 62.99
CA ARG A 684 10.78 23.01 63.76
C ARG A 684 9.47 23.35 64.48
N VAL A 685 8.64 22.30 64.64
CA VAL A 685 7.94 21.90 65.89
C VAL A 685 6.73 22.74 66.35
N ALA A 686 5.54 22.13 66.29
CA ALA A 686 4.76 21.62 67.45
C ALA A 686 3.25 21.63 67.16
N SER A 687 2.59 20.48 67.27
CA SER A 687 1.50 20.23 68.24
C SER A 687 0.67 18.99 67.86
N GLU A 688 0.95 17.88 68.54
CA GLU A 688 -0.07 16.93 69.01
C GLU A 688 -0.84 17.57 70.20
N PRO A 689 -2.01 17.07 70.71
CA PRO A 689 -2.48 15.67 70.67
C PRO A 689 -4.01 15.46 70.50
N ARG A 690 -4.44 14.21 70.26
CA ARG A 690 -5.30 13.47 71.23
C ARG A 690 -5.69 12.07 70.74
N VAL A 691 -5.41 11.14 71.64
CA VAL A 691 -5.84 9.75 71.76
C VAL A 691 -7.34 9.67 72.03
N VAL A 692 -8.06 8.79 71.33
CA VAL A 692 -9.14 7.98 71.90
C VAL A 692 -9.05 6.58 71.29
N SER A 693 -8.77 5.63 72.15
CA SER A 693 -8.84 4.18 71.98
C SER A 693 -10.28 3.71 71.86
N ASP A 694 -10.55 2.69 71.04
CA ASP A 694 -11.41 1.60 71.49
C ASP A 694 -10.99 0.27 70.83
N VAL A 695 -10.89 -0.70 71.72
CA VAL A 695 -10.41 -2.07 71.57
C VAL A 695 -11.63 -2.98 71.44
N VAL A 696 -11.66 -3.88 70.46
CA VAL A 696 -12.37 -5.16 70.60
C VAL A 696 -11.52 -6.25 69.96
N ASP A 697 -10.94 -7.08 70.84
CA ASP A 697 -10.35 -8.38 70.55
C ASP A 697 -11.44 -9.41 70.22
N VAL A 698 -11.23 -10.24 69.19
CA VAL A 698 -11.62 -11.66 69.21
C VAL A 698 -10.53 -12.48 68.52
N GLU A 699 -9.98 -13.42 69.28
CA GLU A 699 -8.90 -14.35 68.98
C GLU A 699 -9.27 -15.49 67.99
N PRO A 700 -8.25 -16.23 67.49
CA PRO A 700 -8.35 -17.11 66.33
C PRO A 700 -8.63 -18.57 66.69
N SER A 701 -9.11 -19.35 65.71
CA SER A 701 -9.11 -20.83 65.79
C SER A 701 -8.37 -21.43 64.60
N ALA A 702 -7.44 -22.32 64.94
CA ALA A 702 -6.50 -23.01 64.06
C ALA A 702 -7.07 -24.40 63.60
N PRO A 703 -6.26 -25.34 63.05
CA PRO A 703 -6.51 -25.95 61.75
C PRO A 703 -6.99 -27.41 61.81
N VAL A 704 -7.53 -27.94 60.71
CA VAL A 704 -7.74 -29.39 60.54
C VAL A 704 -7.19 -29.87 59.21
N SER A 705 -6.34 -30.90 59.30
CA SER A 705 -5.68 -31.58 58.20
C SER A 705 -6.51 -32.73 57.61
N ALA A 706 -6.21 -33.02 56.34
CA ALA A 706 -5.97 -34.36 55.76
C ALA A 706 -7.06 -35.09 54.94
N LYS A 707 -6.63 -35.43 53.71
CA LYS A 707 -6.82 -36.69 52.93
C LYS A 707 -8.09 -36.87 52.09
N LYS A 708 -7.96 -36.79 50.75
CA LYS A 708 -7.89 -37.92 49.77
C LYS A 708 -8.13 -37.45 48.32
N ASN A 709 -7.21 -37.83 47.42
CA ASN A 709 -7.37 -37.93 45.96
C ASN A 709 -8.25 -39.15 45.59
N PRO A 710 -8.59 -39.44 44.31
CA PRO A 710 -8.88 -38.58 43.14
C PRO A 710 -10.16 -39.04 42.37
N ALA A 711 -10.76 -38.20 41.52
CA ALA A 711 -11.63 -38.69 40.43
C ALA A 711 -11.85 -37.62 39.33
N ASN A 712 -11.54 -38.00 38.09
CA ASN A 712 -11.93 -37.37 36.82
C ASN A 712 -13.38 -36.87 36.80
N PRO A 713 -13.66 -35.69 36.20
CA PRO A 713 -14.92 -35.45 35.52
C PRO A 713 -14.76 -35.50 34.00
N LYS A 714 -15.68 -36.26 33.42
CA LYS A 714 -15.89 -36.49 32.00
C LYS A 714 -16.15 -35.18 31.24
N ILE A 715 -15.56 -35.11 30.05
CA ILE A 715 -15.90 -34.18 28.97
C ILE A 715 -17.37 -34.38 28.60
N LEU A 716 -18.18 -33.32 28.73
CA LEU A 716 -19.51 -33.21 28.16
C LEU A 716 -19.40 -32.44 26.84
N THR A 717 -19.59 -33.15 25.72
CA THR A 717 -19.82 -32.55 24.41
C THR A 717 -21.22 -31.91 24.35
N PRO A 718 -21.39 -30.66 23.89
CA PRO A 718 -22.71 -30.11 23.60
C PRO A 718 -23.21 -30.64 22.26
N GLY A 719 -24.42 -31.20 22.26
CA GLY A 719 -25.15 -31.55 21.04
C GLY A 719 -25.72 -30.32 20.30
N PRO A 720 -26.13 -30.47 19.03
CA PRO A 720 -26.53 -29.35 18.19
C PRO A 720 -27.94 -28.84 18.55
N ILE A 721 -28.03 -27.54 18.80
CA ILE A 721 -29.29 -26.81 18.98
C ILE A 721 -29.97 -26.67 17.61
N ARG A 722 -31.15 -27.28 17.46
CA ARG A 722 -32.07 -27.09 16.34
C ARG A 722 -32.85 -25.78 16.54
N TRP A 723 -32.63 -24.81 15.67
CA TRP A 723 -33.51 -23.66 15.50
C TRP A 723 -34.68 -24.04 14.57
N ARG A 724 -35.91 -23.95 15.09
CA ARG A 724 -37.15 -23.93 14.30
C ARG A 724 -37.35 -22.51 13.78
N ASN A 725 -37.35 -22.32 12.46
CA ASN A 725 -37.90 -21.13 11.83
C ASN A 725 -39.29 -21.44 11.30
N GLU A 726 -40.27 -20.66 11.75
CA GLU A 726 -41.61 -20.60 11.19
C GLU A 726 -41.58 -19.91 9.82
N GLU A 727 -42.06 -20.61 8.79
CA GLU A 727 -42.18 -20.10 7.42
C GLU A 727 -43.37 -19.15 7.29
N LYS A 728 -43.13 -17.92 6.81
CA LYS A 728 -44.11 -17.16 6.03
C LYS A 728 -43.73 -17.25 4.55
N ARG A 729 -44.58 -17.92 3.77
CA ARG A 729 -44.50 -18.03 2.30
C ARG A 729 -44.71 -16.69 1.61
N PRO A 730 -44.00 -16.44 0.48
CA PRO A 730 -44.60 -15.77 -0.66
C PRO A 730 -44.55 -16.61 -1.94
N ALA A 731 -45.17 -16.06 -2.98
CA ALA A 731 -45.85 -16.76 -4.06
C ALA A 731 -44.96 -17.41 -5.13
N LYS A 732 -45.60 -18.34 -5.84
CA LYS A 732 -45.15 -19.19 -6.95
C LYS A 732 -44.37 -18.42 -8.04
N ALA A 733 -43.10 -18.80 -8.24
CA ALA A 733 -42.34 -18.54 -9.47
C ALA A 733 -42.26 -19.82 -10.32
N LYS A 734 -42.30 -19.67 -11.65
CA LYS A 734 -42.35 -20.72 -12.67
C LYS A 734 -41.08 -21.59 -12.71
N PRO A 735 -41.15 -22.87 -13.13
CA PRO A 735 -40.00 -23.76 -13.13
C PRO A 735 -38.98 -23.38 -14.21
N TYR A 736 -37.73 -23.20 -13.77
CA TYR A 736 -36.55 -22.99 -14.60
C TYR A 736 -36.14 -24.30 -15.28
N GLN A 737 -36.02 -24.28 -16.62
CA GLN A 737 -35.54 -25.42 -17.40
C GLN A 737 -34.02 -25.55 -17.26
N ARG A 738 -33.55 -26.78 -16.94
CA ARG A 738 -32.12 -27.13 -16.89
C ARG A 738 -31.45 -26.93 -18.25
N PRO A 739 -30.29 -26.26 -18.34
CA PRO A 739 -29.45 -26.29 -19.53
C PRO A 739 -28.88 -27.69 -19.74
N GLN A 740 -28.94 -28.16 -20.99
CA GLN A 740 -28.36 -29.43 -21.42
C GLN A 740 -26.82 -29.38 -21.32
N ARG A 741 -26.23 -30.44 -20.76
CA ARG A 741 -24.79 -30.71 -20.77
C ARG A 741 -24.28 -30.75 -22.21
N ILE A 742 -23.43 -29.78 -22.58
CA ILE A 742 -22.61 -29.87 -23.78
C ILE A 742 -21.49 -30.89 -23.51
N ARG A 743 -21.45 -31.95 -24.32
CA ARG A 743 -20.39 -32.97 -24.32
C ARG A 743 -19.10 -32.39 -24.89
N ALA A 744 -17.99 -32.61 -24.20
CA ALA A 744 -16.64 -32.34 -24.69
C ALA A 744 -16.32 -33.20 -25.94
N PRO A 745 -15.55 -32.68 -26.92
CA PRO A 745 -15.11 -33.48 -28.06
C PRO A 745 -13.95 -34.40 -27.67
N SER A 746 -14.07 -35.67 -28.07
CA SER A 746 -13.04 -36.71 -28.01
C SER A 746 -11.85 -36.36 -28.90
N ARG A 747 -10.64 -36.30 -28.33
CA ARG A 747 -9.37 -36.21 -29.06
C ARG A 747 -9.06 -37.59 -29.66
N ARG A 748 -9.10 -37.68 -30.99
CA ARG A 748 -8.42 -38.74 -31.76
C ARG A 748 -6.94 -38.37 -31.88
N LEU A 749 -6.09 -39.23 -31.34
CA LEU A 749 -4.67 -39.31 -31.69
C LEU A 749 -4.56 -40.02 -33.04
N SER A 750 -3.86 -39.40 -34.00
CA SER A 750 -3.32 -40.07 -35.17
C SER A 750 -1.81 -39.98 -35.13
N GLU A 751 -1.19 -41.14 -35.16
CA GLU A 751 0.22 -41.41 -35.33
C GLU A 751 0.74 -40.84 -36.66
N SER A 752 1.96 -40.31 -36.65
CA SER A 752 2.88 -40.47 -37.77
C SER A 752 4.30 -40.53 -37.24
N LEU A 753 4.89 -41.71 -37.44
CA LEU A 753 6.30 -42.03 -37.27
C LEU A 753 7.19 -41.08 -38.07
N GLU A 754 8.29 -40.65 -37.48
CA GLU A 754 9.58 -40.64 -38.19
C GLU A 754 10.72 -40.88 -37.22
N SER A 755 11.45 -41.94 -37.54
CA SER A 755 12.58 -42.56 -36.87
C SER A 755 13.86 -41.77 -37.11
N GLN A 756 14.66 -41.50 -36.06
CA GLN A 756 16.11 -41.55 -36.17
C GLN A 756 16.74 -42.16 -34.91
N SER A 757 17.79 -42.92 -35.17
CA SER A 757 18.33 -44.04 -34.43
C SER A 757 19.48 -43.68 -33.50
N LEU A 758 19.49 -44.35 -32.35
CA LEU A 758 20.63 -45.07 -31.75
C LEU A 758 21.96 -44.32 -31.57
N GLY A 759 22.23 -43.94 -30.33
CA GLY A 759 23.56 -43.85 -29.74
C GLY A 759 23.49 -44.43 -28.32
N SER A 760 23.69 -45.74 -28.21
CA SER A 760 23.72 -46.51 -26.97
C SER A 760 25.12 -46.45 -26.35
N GLU A 761 25.25 -46.00 -25.10
CA GLU A 761 26.35 -46.42 -24.24
C GLU A 761 25.82 -46.82 -22.86
N SER A 762 26.42 -47.91 -22.40
CA SER A 762 25.97 -48.86 -21.40
C SER A 762 26.20 -48.42 -19.95
N LEU A 763 25.25 -48.81 -19.11
CA LEU A 763 25.38 -48.89 -17.66
C LEU A 763 26.28 -50.07 -17.27
N GLU A 764 27.21 -49.83 -16.34
CA GLU A 764 27.80 -50.82 -15.44
C GLU A 764 27.61 -50.31 -14.00
N PRO A 765 27.27 -51.16 -13.02
CA PRO A 765 26.99 -50.76 -11.64
C PRO A 765 28.15 -51.12 -10.71
N GLU A 766 28.61 -50.18 -9.86
CA GLU A 766 29.51 -50.52 -8.75
C GLU A 766 28.99 -50.01 -7.40
N SER A 767 28.60 -51.01 -6.60
CA SER A 767 28.85 -51.23 -5.17
C SER A 767 28.85 -50.07 -4.17
N LEU A 768 27.99 -50.26 -3.17
CA LEU A 768 28.13 -49.76 -1.80
C LEU A 768 29.50 -50.07 -1.20
N GLU A 769 30.16 -49.06 -0.63
CA GLU A 769 30.94 -49.24 0.60
C GLU A 769 30.67 -48.10 1.59
N SER A 770 30.36 -48.53 2.81
CA SER A 770 30.40 -47.77 4.05
C SER A 770 31.82 -47.30 4.37
N SER A 771 31.98 -46.11 4.95
CA SER A 771 32.58 -45.96 6.29
C SER A 771 32.99 -44.52 6.66
N SER A 772 32.79 -44.25 7.95
CA SER A 772 33.58 -43.39 8.85
C SER A 772 33.64 -41.87 8.65
N ALA A 773 33.07 -41.22 9.67
CA ALA A 773 33.33 -39.87 10.12
C ALA A 773 34.83 -39.60 10.34
N VAL A 774 35.28 -38.44 9.85
CA VAL A 774 36.52 -37.81 10.29
C VAL A 774 36.21 -36.37 10.67
N TYR A 775 36.32 -36.10 11.97
CA TYR A 775 36.39 -34.76 12.54
C TYR A 775 37.67 -34.06 12.04
N VAL A 776 37.54 -32.93 11.35
CA VAL A 776 38.67 -32.02 11.13
C VAL A 776 38.37 -30.70 11.82
N ASN A 777 39.08 -30.52 12.92
CA ASN A 777 39.16 -29.31 13.71
C ASN A 777 40.18 -28.40 13.03
N SER A 778 39.79 -27.21 12.57
CA SER A 778 40.76 -26.17 12.18
C SER A 778 40.35 -24.83 12.75
N ARG A 779 41.01 -24.48 13.86
CA ARG A 779 41.12 -23.11 14.37
C ARG A 779 42.05 -22.33 13.45
N PHE A 780 41.62 -21.17 13.00
CA PHE A 780 42.51 -20.12 12.53
C PHE A 780 42.27 -18.88 13.40
N GLU A 781 43.24 -18.59 14.25
CA GLU A 781 43.40 -17.33 14.95
C GLU A 781 44.02 -16.31 13.98
N PHE A 782 43.46 -15.11 13.92
CA PHE A 782 44.12 -13.94 13.37
C PHE A 782 44.01 -12.79 14.36
N ALA A 783 45.16 -12.26 14.74
CA ALA A 783 45.40 -10.90 15.18
C ALA A 783 46.88 -10.56 14.92
N PRO A 784 47.27 -9.28 14.79
CA PRO A 784 46.47 -8.06 14.64
C PRO A 784 46.35 -7.60 13.18
#